data_AF-A0AAV6Z5D1-F1
#
_entry.id   AF-A0AAV6Z5D1-F1
#
_cell.length_a   1.000
_cell.length_b   1.000
_cell.length_c   1.000
_cell.angle_alpha   90.00
_cell.angle_beta   90.00
_cell.angle_gamma   90.00
#
_symmetry.space_group_name_H-M   'P 1'
#
loop_
_entity.id
_entity.type
_entity.pdbx_description
1 polymer ?
#
loop_
_entity_poly.entity_id
_entity_poly.type
_entity_poly.pdbx_seq_one_letter_code
_entity_poly.pdbx_strand_id
1 'polypeptide(L)'
;MSQELIEIRMSKEQVETKLRSLEGKLQDAREEVNQLRVQGASGDKQALLKELHEMQEELDAVLQGRYKQDELLRQKDRELTALKGALKDEVANHDQELERVRQQYQNDVQQLRRNMDNVSQDQLSLESERQKINQVVRNLQRELEESGEEINQWKEMFQKNKDELRKTKEQVLQLKLEKEESEDELNEMKNRFSLVQSELEQVKKGSVDAGEAEGNKKELQRFTEQVKQLLQEKQRLEETLRQRDRELSALKGALKDEVSSHDHDLEQLREQYNRELQQSKKEYEEHMRELQKVQDQVKPLTQEKQRLEDTLHQRDRELSALKGALKDEVSGHDRESEKLREKFSKDLQQTKRDYEELVKVKKKLEDEKADAERMRQVMENNLQESRDENDDLRRKILGLEAQVKELKTFCDDLQRAETRLKDKIGRIEAERKRMEDSLGEVTDQGQEFAMVRRELESRLDEAQRNLKRLTLEYEELQECYQEEIRQKDQLKKTKNDLEEQKRLLDKSMDKLTRELDNMSNESRDSLEMLQRQLEEYKEKSRKEMSDSQKQAKEKAADAERLQVNVSRLQEEVQRLKQALQEAQAEKESAALDKELLAQRLQSLEHDIDSKKRFQDDRSRQVKVLEDKVKRLEVELDEEKNSVELLSDRVNRSRDQMEQLRAELMQERTSRQDLECDKISLERQNKELKNRLAGLEGQQKPSANVSQLEARLQEVQERLQLEDREKSTLLSSNRKLERKLKELNIQLEDERLQVNDQKDQVGQVLVYEEHLPQCSRVISSCYLLSST
;
A
#
# COMPACT_ATOMS: atom_id res chain seq x y z
N MET A 1 -2.35 -60.22 33.17
CA MET A 1 -0.87 -60.12 33.30
C MET A 1 -0.35 -60.09 34.74
N SER A 2 -0.64 -59.07 35.57
CA SER A 2 -0.05 -59.01 36.93
C SER A 2 -0.52 -60.17 37.84
N GLN A 3 -1.82 -60.47 37.85
CA GLN A 3 -2.37 -61.60 38.62
C GLN A 3 -1.89 -62.96 38.11
N GLU A 4 -1.89 -63.18 36.79
CA GLU A 4 -1.40 -64.44 36.20
C GLU A 4 0.09 -64.69 36.48
N LEU A 5 0.93 -63.65 36.48
CA LEU A 5 2.35 -63.78 36.84
C LEU A 5 2.53 -64.11 38.32
N ILE A 6 1.67 -63.56 39.19
CA ILE A 6 1.66 -63.89 40.62
C ILE A 6 1.27 -65.35 40.81
N GLU A 7 0.21 -65.81 40.13
CA GLU A 7 -0.25 -67.20 40.19
C GLU A 7 0.81 -68.19 39.71
N ILE A 8 1.50 -67.90 38.60
CA ILE A 8 2.58 -68.75 38.08
C ILE A 8 3.78 -68.77 39.05
N ARG A 9 4.15 -67.63 39.66
CA ARG A 9 5.21 -67.58 40.68
C ARG A 9 4.87 -68.38 41.92
N MET A 10 3.65 -68.25 42.42
CA MET A 10 3.16 -69.04 43.56
C MET A 10 3.15 -70.53 43.23
N SER A 11 2.73 -70.90 42.02
CA SER A 11 2.74 -72.29 41.56
C SER A 11 4.16 -72.87 41.46
N LYS A 12 5.15 -72.06 41.05
CA LYS A 12 6.57 -72.44 41.02
C LYS A 12 7.13 -72.65 42.43
N GLU A 13 6.87 -71.74 43.35
CA GLU A 13 7.30 -71.87 44.76
C GLU A 13 6.69 -73.12 45.42
N GLN A 14 5.44 -73.45 45.11
CA GLN A 14 4.78 -74.67 45.58
C GLN A 14 5.43 -75.94 45.00
N VAL A 15 5.87 -75.92 43.74
CA VAL A 15 6.59 -77.07 43.13
C VAL A 15 8.00 -77.21 43.70
N GLU A 16 8.72 -76.11 43.93
CA GLU A 16 10.06 -76.12 44.53
C GLU A 16 10.05 -76.60 45.98
N THR A 17 9.05 -76.21 46.77
CA THR A 17 8.90 -76.69 48.16
C THR A 17 8.58 -78.19 48.21
N LYS A 18 7.72 -78.69 47.32
CA LYS A 18 7.45 -80.12 47.17
C LYS A 18 8.70 -80.89 46.73
N LEU A 19 9.46 -80.36 45.78
CA LEU A 19 10.71 -80.97 45.31
C LEU A 19 11.70 -81.15 46.47
N ARG A 20 11.97 -80.10 47.25
CA ARG A 20 12.87 -80.16 48.41
C ARG A 20 12.40 -81.16 49.46
N SER A 21 11.09 -81.27 49.69
CA SER A 21 10.53 -82.23 50.64
C SER A 21 10.68 -83.67 50.17
N LEU A 22 10.45 -83.96 48.88
CA LEU A 22 10.63 -85.29 48.31
C LEU A 22 12.11 -85.69 48.25
N GLU A 23 13.00 -84.76 47.90
CA GLU A 23 14.46 -84.98 47.91
C GLU A 23 14.97 -85.36 49.31
N GLY A 24 14.50 -84.68 50.35
CA GLY A 24 14.83 -85.01 51.75
C GLY A 24 14.35 -86.39 52.15
N LYS A 25 13.07 -86.70 51.91
CA LYS A 25 12.50 -88.03 52.20
C LYS A 25 13.19 -89.16 51.43
N LEU A 26 13.57 -88.91 50.17
CA LEU A 26 14.31 -89.86 49.35
C LEU A 26 15.71 -90.10 49.91
N GLN A 27 16.38 -89.06 50.43
CA GLN A 27 17.66 -89.18 51.09
C GLN A 27 17.55 -90.01 52.38
N ASP A 28 16.56 -89.72 53.22
CA ASP A 28 16.31 -90.45 54.47
C ASP A 28 16.04 -91.94 54.19
N ALA A 29 15.16 -92.25 53.23
CA ALA A 29 14.86 -93.63 52.81
C ALA A 29 16.09 -94.36 52.23
N ARG A 30 16.96 -93.66 51.48
CA ARG A 30 18.23 -94.22 50.98
C ARG A 30 19.19 -94.55 52.11
N GLU A 31 19.26 -93.70 53.14
CA GLU A 31 20.09 -93.92 54.33
C GLU A 31 19.58 -95.11 55.15
N GLU A 32 18.26 -95.24 55.34
CA GLU A 32 17.63 -96.38 56.03
C GLU A 32 17.83 -97.71 55.28
N VAL A 33 17.65 -97.73 53.96
CA VAL A 33 17.93 -98.92 53.12
C VAL A 33 19.41 -99.33 53.20
N ASN A 34 20.33 -98.36 53.27
CA ASN A 34 21.76 -98.62 53.46
C ASN A 34 22.08 -99.17 54.87
N GLN A 35 21.40 -98.71 55.92
CA GLN A 35 21.55 -99.24 57.29
C GLN A 35 21.03 -100.69 57.39
N LEU A 36 19.88 -101.00 56.80
CA LEU A 36 19.31 -102.35 56.78
C LEU A 36 20.11 -103.34 55.91
N ARG A 37 20.80 -102.84 54.88
CA ARG A 37 21.77 -103.63 54.10
C ARG A 37 22.94 -104.12 54.96
N VAL A 38 23.32 -103.40 56.01
CA VAL A 38 24.37 -103.79 56.96
C VAL A 38 23.84 -104.78 58.02
N GLN A 39 22.53 -104.75 58.33
CA GLN A 39 21.92 -105.50 59.43
C GLN A 39 21.19 -106.81 59.04
N GLY A 40 20.99 -107.10 57.75
CA GLY A 40 20.56 -108.42 57.27
C GLY A 40 19.05 -108.75 57.40
N ALA A 41 18.17 -107.76 57.60
CA ALA A 41 16.71 -107.94 57.58
C ALA A 41 16.16 -107.96 56.14
N SER A 42 15.34 -108.96 55.78
CA SER A 42 14.90 -109.20 54.38
C SER A 42 13.48 -108.71 54.05
N GLY A 43 12.55 -108.76 55.01
CA GLY A 43 11.14 -108.37 54.82
C GLY A 43 10.95 -106.85 54.73
N ASP A 44 11.46 -106.11 55.72
CA ASP A 44 11.36 -104.65 55.78
C ASP A 44 12.12 -103.95 54.65
N LYS A 45 13.18 -104.60 54.15
CA LYS A 45 13.99 -104.12 53.03
C LYS A 45 13.22 -104.08 51.70
N GLN A 46 12.33 -105.04 51.42
CA GLN A 46 11.53 -105.02 50.18
C GLN A 46 10.45 -103.94 50.20
N ALA A 47 9.83 -103.69 51.35
CA ALA A 47 8.86 -102.61 51.52
C ALA A 47 9.52 -101.23 51.33
N LEU A 48 10.67 -100.99 51.96
CA LEU A 48 11.42 -99.74 51.80
C LEU A 48 11.97 -99.51 50.39
N LEU A 49 12.33 -100.58 49.66
CA LEU A 49 12.71 -100.46 48.24
C LEU A 49 11.53 -100.07 47.35
N LYS A 50 10.32 -100.53 47.68
CA LYS A 50 9.10 -100.14 46.97
C LYS A 50 8.72 -98.68 47.27
N GLU A 51 8.78 -98.27 48.54
CA GLU A 51 8.58 -96.87 48.94
C GLU A 51 9.62 -95.94 48.29
N LEU A 52 10.89 -96.35 48.24
CA LEU A 52 11.93 -95.59 47.55
C LEU A 52 11.67 -95.45 46.05
N HIS A 53 11.14 -96.50 45.40
CA HIS A 53 10.78 -96.45 43.99
C HIS A 53 9.57 -95.53 43.74
N GLU A 54 8.51 -95.64 44.56
CA GLU A 54 7.34 -94.74 44.51
C GLU A 54 7.76 -93.28 44.73
N MET A 55 8.66 -93.01 45.68
CA MET A 55 9.23 -91.68 45.92
C MET A 55 10.10 -91.17 44.76
N GLN A 56 10.78 -92.06 44.01
CA GLN A 56 11.50 -91.70 42.79
C GLN A 56 10.53 -91.32 41.65
N GLU A 57 9.45 -92.06 41.47
CA GLU A 57 8.43 -91.75 40.47
C GLU A 57 7.71 -90.43 40.78
N GLU A 58 7.39 -90.16 42.05
CA GLU A 58 6.83 -88.88 42.49
C GLU A 58 7.82 -87.72 42.26
N LEU A 59 9.10 -87.92 42.55
CA LEU A 59 10.14 -86.93 42.29
C LEU A 59 10.26 -86.63 40.78
N ASP A 60 10.27 -87.66 39.95
CA ASP A 60 10.32 -87.52 38.49
C ASP A 60 9.09 -86.78 37.94
N ALA A 61 7.89 -87.03 38.49
CA ALA A 61 6.68 -86.30 38.14
C ALA A 61 6.75 -84.82 38.53
N VAL A 62 7.28 -84.50 39.72
CA VAL A 62 7.50 -83.11 40.18
C VAL A 62 8.57 -82.40 39.33
N LEU A 63 9.64 -83.10 38.95
CA LEU A 63 10.67 -82.58 38.05
C LEU A 63 10.13 -82.29 36.64
N GLN A 64 9.28 -83.16 36.09
CA GLN A 64 8.59 -82.91 34.83
C GLN A 64 7.62 -81.71 34.93
N GLY A 65 6.91 -81.57 36.06
CA GLY A 65 6.07 -80.41 36.34
C GLY A 65 6.85 -79.11 36.37
N ARG A 66 8.02 -79.10 37.05
CA ARG A 66 8.95 -77.97 37.08
C ARG A 66 9.45 -77.60 35.69
N TYR A 67 9.85 -78.58 34.88
CA TYR A 67 10.32 -78.34 33.51
C TYR A 67 9.25 -77.62 32.67
N LYS A 68 8.00 -78.07 32.72
CA LYS A 68 6.87 -77.45 32.00
C LYS A 68 6.59 -76.03 32.50
N GLN A 69 6.68 -75.78 33.80
CA GLN A 69 6.52 -74.43 34.36
C GLN A 69 7.66 -73.48 33.93
N ASP A 70 8.92 -73.95 33.95
CA ASP A 70 10.07 -73.15 33.52
C ASP A 70 10.02 -72.87 32.00
N GLU A 71 9.50 -73.80 31.19
CA GLU A 71 9.25 -73.59 29.76
C GLU A 71 8.14 -72.57 29.50
N LEU A 72 7.03 -72.64 30.24
CA LEU A 72 5.96 -71.65 30.17
C LEU A 72 6.44 -70.25 30.58
N LEU A 73 7.26 -70.14 31.63
CA LEU A 73 7.87 -68.87 32.04
C LEU A 73 8.78 -68.30 30.94
N ARG A 74 9.63 -69.14 30.33
CA ARG A 74 10.48 -68.71 29.20
C ARG A 74 9.66 -68.23 28.01
N GLN A 75 8.53 -68.89 27.71
CA GLN A 75 7.62 -68.44 26.66
C GLN A 75 7.01 -67.07 27.01
N LYS A 76 6.53 -66.90 28.24
CA LYS A 76 5.98 -65.62 28.71
C LYS A 76 7.01 -64.50 28.71
N ASP A 77 8.27 -64.78 29.06
CA ASP A 77 9.36 -63.81 28.98
C ASP A 77 9.67 -63.37 27.54
N ARG A 78 9.61 -64.31 26.58
CA ARG A 78 9.74 -63.98 25.14
C ARG A 78 8.58 -63.12 24.65
N GLU A 79 7.34 -63.48 25.00
CA GLU A 79 6.14 -62.70 24.69
C GLU A 79 6.22 -61.28 25.28
N LEU A 80 6.62 -61.15 26.54
CA LEU A 80 6.84 -59.86 27.19
C LEU A 80 7.93 -59.03 26.50
N THR A 81 9.00 -59.66 26.04
CA THR A 81 10.08 -58.97 25.32
C THR A 81 9.61 -58.48 23.96
N ALA A 82 8.86 -59.31 23.23
CA ALA A 82 8.28 -58.93 21.94
C ALA A 82 7.27 -57.78 22.10
N LEU A 83 6.39 -57.84 23.11
CA LEU A 83 5.43 -56.77 23.41
C LEU A 83 6.13 -55.47 23.82
N LYS A 84 7.20 -55.54 24.61
CA LYS A 84 8.02 -54.37 24.96
C LYS A 84 8.68 -53.75 23.73
N GLY A 85 9.16 -54.58 22.79
CA GLY A 85 9.71 -54.12 21.51
C GLY A 85 8.64 -53.42 20.67
N ALA A 86 7.50 -54.07 20.44
CA ALA A 86 6.38 -53.50 19.69
C ALA A 86 5.89 -52.17 20.28
N LEU A 87 5.75 -52.09 21.62
CA LEU A 87 5.36 -50.84 22.29
C LEU A 87 6.43 -49.75 22.11
N LYS A 88 7.71 -50.10 22.17
CA LYS A 88 8.80 -49.13 21.94
C LYS A 88 8.78 -48.60 20.51
N ASP A 89 8.52 -49.47 19.53
CA ASP A 89 8.42 -49.09 18.12
C ASP A 89 7.17 -48.24 17.86
N GLU A 90 6.05 -48.55 18.50
CA GLU A 90 4.81 -47.78 18.41
C GLU A 90 4.96 -46.38 19.04
N VAL A 91 5.61 -46.27 20.20
CA VAL A 91 5.96 -44.98 20.81
C VAL A 91 6.92 -44.18 19.91
N ALA A 92 7.95 -44.82 19.35
CA ALA A 92 8.87 -44.16 18.45
C ALA A 92 8.19 -43.66 17.16
N ASN A 93 7.25 -44.44 16.61
CA ASN A 93 6.45 -44.03 15.46
C ASN A 93 5.53 -42.86 15.82
N HIS A 94 4.87 -42.91 16.98
CA HIS A 94 4.02 -41.83 17.46
C HIS A 94 4.82 -40.53 17.67
N ASP A 95 6.01 -40.61 18.26
CA ASP A 95 6.91 -39.47 18.41
C ASP A 95 7.33 -38.88 17.05
N GLN A 96 7.61 -39.74 16.05
CA GLN A 96 7.91 -39.28 14.69
C GLN A 96 6.71 -38.63 14.01
N GLU A 97 5.50 -39.16 14.20
CA GLU A 97 4.27 -38.56 13.67
C GLU A 97 3.99 -37.20 14.30
N LEU A 98 4.15 -37.09 15.63
CA LEU A 98 4.04 -35.81 16.34
C LEU A 98 5.05 -34.78 15.81
N GLU A 99 6.30 -35.20 15.55
CA GLU A 99 7.32 -34.31 15.01
C GLU A 99 7.02 -33.92 13.55
N ARG A 100 6.49 -34.83 12.72
CA ARG A 100 6.00 -34.50 11.38
C ARG A 100 4.88 -33.47 11.42
N VAL A 101 3.92 -33.65 12.31
CA VAL A 101 2.80 -32.70 12.49
C VAL A 101 3.32 -31.35 12.96
N ARG A 102 4.25 -31.30 13.93
CA ARG A 102 4.90 -30.06 14.37
C ARG A 102 5.63 -29.35 13.23
N GLN A 103 6.40 -30.10 12.43
CA GLN A 103 7.11 -29.54 11.28
C GLN A 103 6.15 -29.01 10.23
N GLN A 104 5.04 -29.72 9.97
CA GLN A 104 3.99 -29.26 9.08
C GLN A 104 3.37 -27.96 9.58
N TYR A 105 2.97 -27.88 10.86
CA TYR A 105 2.46 -26.64 11.45
C TYR A 105 3.47 -25.50 11.36
N GLN A 106 4.77 -25.76 11.59
CA GLN A 106 5.79 -24.73 11.42
C GLN A 106 5.89 -24.23 9.97
N ASN A 107 5.84 -25.14 9.00
CA ASN A 107 5.85 -24.80 7.58
C ASN A 107 4.61 -24.00 7.18
N ASP A 108 3.42 -24.42 7.61
CA ASP A 108 2.16 -23.74 7.34
C ASP A 108 2.15 -22.33 7.95
N VAL A 109 2.64 -22.18 9.18
CA VAL A 109 2.79 -20.86 9.83
C VAL A 109 3.80 -19.99 9.09
N GLN A 110 4.93 -20.53 8.63
CA GLN A 110 5.89 -19.77 7.82
C GLN A 110 5.31 -19.38 6.46
N GLN A 111 4.53 -20.26 5.83
CA GLN A 111 3.87 -19.98 4.57
C GLN A 111 2.80 -18.90 4.74
N LEU A 112 2.00 -18.96 5.81
CA LEU A 112 1.03 -17.90 6.14
C LEU A 112 1.73 -16.55 6.40
N ARG A 113 2.88 -16.55 7.07
CA ARG A 113 3.68 -15.32 7.25
C ARG A 113 4.15 -14.76 5.91
N ARG A 114 4.75 -15.58 5.05
CA ARG A 114 5.17 -15.16 3.70
C ARG A 114 4.00 -14.65 2.86
N ASN A 115 2.84 -15.31 2.91
CA ASN A 115 1.65 -14.87 2.20
C ASN A 115 1.16 -13.53 2.73
N MET A 116 1.17 -13.31 4.05
CA MET A 116 0.82 -12.02 4.66
C MET A 116 1.80 -10.92 4.28
N ASP A 117 3.10 -11.21 4.25
CA ASP A 117 4.14 -10.27 3.81
C ASP A 117 3.94 -9.90 2.33
N ASN A 118 3.64 -10.88 1.47
CA ASN A 118 3.34 -10.64 0.05
C ASN A 118 2.08 -9.79 -0.13
N VAL A 119 0.99 -10.09 0.57
CA VAL A 119 -0.24 -9.29 0.52
C VAL A 119 0.01 -7.87 1.01
N SER A 120 0.85 -7.70 2.03
CA SER A 120 1.23 -6.37 2.53
C SER A 120 2.06 -5.60 1.50
N GLN A 121 2.99 -6.27 0.80
CA GLN A 121 3.74 -5.67 -0.30
C GLN A 121 2.86 -5.30 -1.48
N ASP A 122 1.94 -6.18 -1.87
CA ASP A 122 0.97 -5.92 -2.95
C ASP A 122 0.05 -4.75 -2.58
N GLN A 123 -0.39 -4.66 -1.33
CA GLN A 123 -1.18 -3.53 -0.83
C GLN A 123 -0.40 -2.21 -0.96
N LEU A 124 0.87 -2.18 -0.55
CA LEU A 124 1.72 -0.99 -0.69
C LEU A 124 1.92 -0.61 -2.17
N SER A 125 2.08 -1.60 -3.05
CA SER A 125 2.22 -1.37 -4.49
C SER A 125 0.93 -0.79 -5.09
N LEU A 126 -0.23 -1.37 -4.75
CA LEU A 126 -1.54 -0.87 -5.16
C LEU A 126 -1.83 0.54 -4.60
N GLU A 127 -1.40 0.85 -3.38
CA GLU A 127 -1.50 2.20 -2.82
C GLU A 127 -0.63 3.20 -3.58
N SER A 128 0.59 2.80 -3.97
CA SER A 128 1.46 3.61 -4.83
C SER A 128 0.84 3.84 -6.22
N GLU A 129 0.27 2.80 -6.84
CA GLU A 129 -0.41 2.93 -8.13
C GLU A 129 -1.67 3.80 -8.03
N ARG A 130 -2.45 3.65 -6.96
CA ARG A 130 -3.62 4.51 -6.67
C ARG A 130 -3.19 5.97 -6.53
N GLN A 131 -2.09 6.26 -5.85
CA GLN A 131 -1.55 7.62 -5.75
C GLN A 131 -1.14 8.17 -7.12
N LYS A 132 -0.49 7.38 -7.97
CA LYS A 132 -0.13 7.77 -9.35
C LYS A 132 -1.38 8.06 -10.19
N ILE A 133 -2.39 7.19 -10.15
CA ILE A 133 -3.66 7.39 -10.86
C ILE A 133 -4.35 8.65 -10.35
N ASN A 134 -4.42 8.87 -9.04
CA ASN A 134 -4.99 10.08 -8.47
C ASN A 134 -4.25 11.34 -8.93
N GLN A 135 -2.92 11.29 -9.04
CA GLN A 135 -2.14 12.40 -9.57
C GLN A 135 -2.47 12.68 -11.05
N VAL A 136 -2.60 11.63 -11.86
CA VAL A 136 -3.00 11.76 -13.27
C VAL A 136 -4.40 12.34 -13.38
N VAL A 137 -5.36 11.89 -12.56
CA VAL A 137 -6.73 12.43 -12.55
C VAL A 137 -6.72 13.91 -12.18
N ARG A 138 -5.96 14.33 -11.17
CA ARG A 138 -5.84 15.75 -10.80
C ARG A 138 -5.21 16.58 -11.91
N ASN A 139 -4.20 16.06 -12.60
CA ASN A 139 -3.59 16.75 -13.73
C ASN A 139 -4.57 16.91 -14.88
N LEU A 140 -5.31 15.86 -15.25
CA LEU A 140 -6.34 15.92 -16.29
C LEU A 140 -7.50 16.87 -15.91
N GLN A 141 -7.85 16.95 -14.61
CA GLN A 141 -8.82 17.93 -14.13
C GLN A 141 -8.31 19.37 -14.30
N ARG A 142 -7.05 19.63 -13.98
CA ARG A 142 -6.42 20.94 -14.18
C ARG A 142 -6.36 21.32 -15.65
N GLU A 143 -5.92 20.41 -16.53
CA GLU A 143 -5.89 20.63 -17.98
C GLU A 143 -7.30 20.91 -18.55
N LEU A 144 -8.33 20.25 -18.02
CA LEU A 144 -9.73 20.51 -18.39
C LEU A 144 -10.20 21.90 -17.94
N GLU A 145 -9.80 22.34 -16.74
CA GLU A 145 -10.09 23.68 -16.22
C GLU A 145 -9.36 24.75 -17.04
N GLU A 146 -8.07 24.58 -17.30
CA GLU A 146 -7.25 25.47 -18.14
C GLU A 146 -7.85 25.59 -19.55
N SER A 147 -8.19 24.47 -20.20
CA SER A 147 -8.87 24.48 -21.50
C SER A 147 -10.24 25.19 -21.42
N GLY A 148 -10.97 25.01 -20.32
CA GLY A 148 -12.22 25.71 -20.06
C GLY A 148 -12.04 27.23 -19.93
N GLU A 149 -11.01 27.67 -19.22
CA GLU A 149 -10.63 29.07 -19.08
C GLU A 149 -10.20 29.67 -20.41
N GLU A 150 -9.38 28.97 -21.20
CA GLU A 150 -8.99 29.39 -22.55
C GLU A 150 -10.21 29.55 -23.45
N ILE A 151 -11.13 28.58 -23.46
CA ILE A 151 -12.38 28.68 -24.23
C ILE A 151 -13.18 29.91 -23.80
N ASN A 152 -13.25 30.22 -22.50
CA ASN A 152 -13.93 31.41 -22.00
C ASN A 152 -13.21 32.69 -22.43
N GLN A 153 -11.87 32.74 -22.36
CA GLN A 153 -11.08 33.87 -22.85
C GLN A 153 -11.29 34.10 -24.35
N TRP A 154 -11.30 33.05 -25.17
CA TRP A 154 -11.59 33.16 -26.60
C TRP A 154 -13.00 33.66 -26.88
N LYS A 155 -14.00 33.22 -26.10
CA LYS A 155 -15.37 33.73 -26.18
C LYS A 155 -15.45 35.22 -25.83
N GLU A 156 -14.77 35.65 -24.77
CA GLU A 156 -14.73 37.05 -24.37
C GLU A 156 -14.03 37.91 -25.43
N MET A 157 -12.88 37.47 -25.95
CA MET A 157 -12.15 38.15 -27.02
C MET A 157 -12.99 38.26 -28.30
N PHE A 158 -13.68 37.19 -28.68
CA PHE A 158 -14.62 37.23 -29.81
C PHE A 158 -15.75 38.22 -29.57
N GLN A 159 -16.32 38.26 -28.37
CA GLN A 159 -17.39 39.19 -28.03
C GLN A 159 -16.90 40.65 -28.03
N LYS A 160 -15.70 40.92 -27.50
CA LYS A 160 -15.05 42.24 -27.58
C LYS A 160 -14.84 42.68 -29.03
N ASN A 161 -14.24 41.83 -29.86
CA ASN A 161 -14.04 42.11 -31.28
C ASN A 161 -15.36 42.37 -32.01
N LYS A 162 -16.43 41.62 -31.69
CA LYS A 162 -17.77 41.83 -32.24
C LYS A 162 -18.36 43.18 -31.83
N ASP A 163 -18.10 43.63 -30.61
CA ASP A 163 -18.59 44.90 -30.09
C ASP A 163 -17.77 46.08 -30.64
N GLU A 164 -16.46 45.92 -30.78
CA GLU A 164 -15.58 46.87 -31.49
C GLU A 164 -15.96 47.00 -32.97
N LEU A 165 -16.29 45.90 -33.64
CA LEU A 165 -16.78 45.92 -35.01
C LEU A 165 -18.13 46.67 -35.12
N ARG A 166 -19.01 46.53 -34.13
CA ARG A 166 -20.25 47.31 -34.05
C ARG A 166 -19.96 48.80 -33.87
N LYS A 167 -19.07 49.16 -32.94
CA LYS A 167 -18.67 50.56 -32.71
C LYS A 167 -18.01 51.19 -33.94
N THR A 168 -17.10 50.49 -34.60
CA THR A 168 -16.46 50.99 -35.83
C THR A 168 -17.47 51.15 -36.96
N LYS A 169 -18.44 50.23 -37.08
CA LYS A 169 -19.55 50.37 -38.03
C LYS A 169 -20.41 51.61 -37.73
N GLU A 170 -20.71 51.87 -36.47
CA GLU A 170 -21.44 53.07 -36.03
C GLU A 170 -20.64 54.35 -36.34
N GLN A 171 -19.34 54.38 -36.03
CA GLN A 171 -18.46 55.51 -36.36
C GLN A 171 -18.39 55.78 -37.87
N VAL A 172 -18.32 54.74 -38.71
CA VAL A 172 -18.33 54.89 -40.17
C VAL A 172 -19.67 55.45 -40.66
N LEU A 173 -20.78 55.03 -40.06
CA LEU A 173 -22.09 55.60 -40.36
C LEU A 173 -22.16 57.09 -40.00
N GLN A 174 -21.61 57.46 -38.85
CA GLN A 174 -21.57 58.85 -38.39
C GLN A 174 -20.69 59.73 -39.30
N LEU A 175 -19.49 59.27 -39.66
CA LEU A 175 -18.61 59.97 -40.60
C LEU A 175 -19.23 60.11 -41.99
N LYS A 176 -20.08 59.16 -42.42
CA LYS A 176 -20.82 59.29 -43.68
C LYS A 176 -21.83 60.41 -43.63
N LEU A 177 -22.55 60.56 -42.52
CA LEU A 177 -23.49 61.66 -42.33
C LEU A 177 -22.76 63.01 -42.28
N GLU A 178 -21.67 63.11 -41.51
CA GLU A 178 -20.85 64.33 -41.45
C GLU A 178 -20.24 64.71 -42.81
N LYS A 179 -19.85 63.70 -43.61
CA LYS A 179 -19.40 63.91 -45.00
C LYS A 179 -20.51 64.45 -45.89
N GLU A 180 -21.72 63.89 -45.78
CA GLU A 180 -22.89 64.32 -46.55
C GLU A 180 -23.27 65.76 -46.18
N GLU A 181 -23.29 66.09 -44.89
CA GLU A 181 -23.47 67.47 -44.39
C GLU A 181 -22.39 68.42 -44.92
N SER A 182 -21.12 68.01 -44.89
CA SER A 182 -20.00 68.82 -45.43
C SER A 182 -20.08 69.00 -46.96
N GLU A 183 -20.57 68.00 -47.69
CA GLU A 183 -20.79 68.07 -49.14
C GLU A 183 -21.95 69.01 -49.48
N ASP A 184 -23.01 69.02 -48.68
CA ASP A 184 -24.13 69.95 -48.79
C ASP A 184 -23.69 71.39 -48.50
N GLU A 185 -22.92 71.62 -47.44
CA GLU A 185 -22.32 72.94 -47.14
C GLU A 185 -21.41 73.42 -48.28
N LEU A 186 -20.60 72.52 -48.86
CA LEU A 186 -19.74 72.84 -49.99
C LEU A 186 -20.56 73.19 -51.24
N ASN A 187 -21.67 72.50 -51.49
CA ASN A 187 -22.58 72.79 -52.59
C ASN A 187 -23.29 74.14 -52.37
N GLU A 188 -23.74 74.45 -51.16
CA GLU A 188 -24.26 75.78 -50.83
C GLU A 188 -23.21 76.88 -51.06
N MET A 189 -21.97 76.65 -50.64
CA MET A 189 -20.87 77.60 -50.84
C MET A 189 -20.51 77.77 -52.31
N LYS A 190 -20.53 76.69 -53.10
CA LYS A 190 -20.38 76.76 -54.57
C LYS A 190 -21.51 77.56 -55.20
N ASN A 191 -22.76 77.31 -54.81
CA ASN A 191 -23.93 78.02 -55.32
C ASN A 191 -23.83 79.52 -55.00
N ARG A 192 -23.46 79.88 -53.76
CA ARG A 192 -23.18 81.27 -53.35
C ARG A 192 -22.04 81.89 -54.15
N PHE A 193 -20.94 81.16 -54.35
CA PHE A 193 -19.80 81.65 -55.13
C PHE A 193 -20.19 81.89 -56.59
N SER A 194 -20.99 81.02 -57.22
CA SER A 194 -21.52 81.26 -58.56
C SER A 194 -22.50 82.45 -58.62
N LEU A 195 -23.28 82.69 -57.56
CA LEU A 195 -24.15 83.86 -57.45
C LEU A 195 -23.31 85.15 -57.37
N VAL A 196 -22.29 85.17 -56.50
CA VAL A 196 -21.35 86.29 -56.37
C VAL A 196 -20.53 86.48 -57.64
N GLN A 197 -20.14 85.42 -58.36
CA GLN A 197 -19.50 85.54 -59.68
C GLN A 197 -20.44 86.16 -60.73
N SER A 198 -21.72 85.79 -60.72
CA SER A 198 -22.73 86.41 -61.59
C SER A 198 -22.95 87.88 -61.25
N GLU A 199 -22.99 88.23 -59.96
CA GLU A 199 -23.09 89.60 -59.48
C GLU A 199 -21.82 90.40 -59.83
N LEU A 200 -20.62 89.82 -59.70
CA LEU A 200 -19.35 90.43 -60.08
C LEU A 200 -19.24 90.64 -61.60
N GLU A 201 -19.78 89.74 -62.42
CA GLU A 201 -19.93 89.89 -63.88
C GLU A 201 -20.94 91.01 -64.24
N GLN A 202 -22.01 91.16 -63.45
CA GLN A 202 -22.96 92.29 -63.59
C GLN A 202 -22.33 93.63 -63.18
N VAL A 203 -21.52 93.65 -62.11
CA VAL A 203 -20.78 94.84 -61.65
C VAL A 203 -19.61 95.17 -62.60
N LYS A 204 -18.95 94.20 -63.21
CA LYS A 204 -17.98 94.46 -64.30
C LYS A 204 -18.61 95.13 -65.52
N LYS A 205 -19.93 95.00 -65.71
CA LYS A 205 -20.70 95.67 -66.76
C LYS A 205 -21.33 97.00 -66.31
N GLY A 206 -21.18 97.39 -65.03
CA GLY A 206 -21.72 98.64 -64.50
C GLY A 206 -20.77 99.31 -63.49
N SER A 207 -20.23 100.47 -63.88
CA SER A 207 -19.51 101.48 -63.06
C SER A 207 -19.52 101.23 -61.54
N VAL A 208 -18.39 100.79 -60.98
CA VAL A 208 -18.19 100.44 -59.56
C VAL A 208 -18.38 101.66 -58.65
N ASP A 209 -19.17 101.46 -57.58
CA ASP A 209 -19.35 102.36 -56.45
C ASP A 209 -18.63 101.80 -55.19
N ALA A 210 -18.17 102.68 -54.31
CA ALA A 210 -17.16 102.41 -53.27
C ALA A 210 -17.58 101.45 -52.13
N GLY A 211 -18.82 100.93 -52.11
CA GLY A 211 -19.37 100.10 -51.03
C GLY A 211 -18.91 98.62 -51.05
N GLU A 212 -18.58 98.06 -52.21
CA GLU A 212 -18.20 96.64 -52.35
C GLU A 212 -16.80 96.34 -51.80
N ALA A 213 -15.91 97.34 -51.81
CA ALA A 213 -14.60 97.24 -51.18
C ALA A 213 -14.69 97.09 -49.65
N GLU A 214 -15.78 97.55 -49.03
CA GLU A 214 -15.97 97.50 -47.58
C GLU A 214 -16.63 96.17 -47.11
N GLY A 215 -17.42 95.52 -47.97
CA GLY A 215 -17.98 94.18 -47.73
C GLY A 215 -16.89 93.09 -47.69
N ASN A 216 -16.00 93.09 -48.68
CA ASN A 216 -14.86 92.15 -48.75
C ASN A 216 -13.90 92.31 -47.56
N LYS A 217 -13.80 93.52 -46.98
CA LYS A 217 -12.98 93.78 -45.78
C LYS A 217 -13.58 93.17 -44.51
N LYS A 218 -14.91 93.12 -44.39
CA LYS A 218 -15.62 92.48 -43.27
C LYS A 218 -15.55 90.96 -43.32
N GLU A 219 -15.58 90.37 -44.51
CA GLU A 219 -15.41 88.91 -44.67
C GLU A 219 -13.97 88.47 -44.33
N LEU A 220 -12.97 89.25 -44.75
CA LEU A 220 -11.57 88.98 -44.38
C LEU A 220 -11.36 89.07 -42.85
N GLN A 221 -12.04 90.00 -42.17
CA GLN A 221 -12.03 90.10 -40.71
C GLN A 221 -12.65 88.86 -40.05
N ARG A 222 -13.79 88.35 -40.55
CA ARG A 222 -14.43 87.14 -40.02
C ARG A 222 -13.54 85.90 -40.14
N PHE A 223 -12.87 85.70 -41.27
CA PHE A 223 -11.92 84.60 -41.43
C PHE A 223 -10.70 84.74 -40.50
N THR A 224 -10.24 85.97 -40.27
CA THR A 224 -9.14 86.24 -39.33
C THR A 224 -9.54 85.91 -37.89
N GLU A 225 -10.80 86.19 -37.50
CA GLU A 225 -11.35 85.83 -36.19
C GLU A 225 -11.49 84.30 -36.01
N GLN A 226 -11.95 83.57 -37.04
CA GLN A 226 -12.05 82.10 -36.98
C GLN A 226 -10.70 81.41 -36.85
N VAL A 227 -9.68 81.88 -37.57
CA VAL A 227 -8.31 81.34 -37.44
C VAL A 227 -7.75 81.59 -36.03
N LYS A 228 -8.07 82.73 -35.40
CA LYS A 228 -7.71 83.00 -34.00
C LYS A 228 -8.38 82.04 -33.02
N GLN A 229 -9.65 81.70 -33.24
CA GLN A 229 -10.38 80.75 -32.38
C GLN A 229 -9.77 79.34 -32.45
N LEU A 230 -9.48 78.85 -33.66
CA LEU A 230 -8.84 77.54 -33.86
C LEU A 230 -7.44 77.47 -33.23
N LEU A 231 -6.67 78.57 -33.27
CA LEU A 231 -5.37 78.65 -32.60
C LEU A 231 -5.49 78.59 -31.07
N GLN A 232 -6.52 79.22 -30.49
CA GLN A 232 -6.78 79.13 -29.05
C GLN A 232 -7.22 77.72 -28.62
N GLU A 233 -8.03 77.05 -29.44
CA GLU A 233 -8.50 75.69 -29.18
C GLU A 233 -7.35 74.68 -29.28
N LYS A 234 -6.46 74.85 -30.27
CA LYS A 234 -5.21 74.10 -30.37
C LYS A 234 -4.35 74.27 -29.11
N GLN A 235 -4.17 75.51 -28.62
CA GLN A 235 -3.40 75.77 -27.39
C GLN A 235 -4.02 75.07 -26.16
N ARG A 236 -5.34 75.09 -26.02
CA ARG A 236 -6.03 74.36 -24.93
C ARG A 236 -5.80 72.86 -24.99
N LEU A 237 -5.88 72.25 -26.18
CA LEU A 237 -5.63 70.82 -26.34
C LEU A 237 -4.17 70.46 -26.02
N GLU A 238 -3.21 71.28 -26.44
CA GLU A 238 -1.79 71.11 -26.10
C GLU A 238 -1.52 71.21 -24.58
N GLU A 239 -2.19 72.12 -23.88
CA GLU A 239 -2.10 72.23 -22.41
C GLU A 239 -2.68 71.00 -21.71
N THR A 240 -3.80 70.49 -22.22
CA THR A 240 -4.47 69.29 -21.66
C THR A 240 -3.59 68.04 -21.86
N LEU A 241 -2.98 67.91 -23.03
CA LEU A 241 -2.00 66.84 -23.34
C LEU A 241 -0.79 66.91 -22.40
N ARG A 242 -0.21 68.10 -22.21
CA ARG A 242 0.90 68.30 -21.26
C ARG A 242 0.51 67.95 -19.83
N GLN A 243 -0.75 68.18 -19.44
CA GLN A 243 -1.23 67.81 -18.11
C GLN A 243 -1.33 66.29 -17.95
N ARG A 244 -1.86 65.58 -18.96
CA ARG A 244 -1.90 64.11 -18.98
C ARG A 244 -0.51 63.47 -19.01
N ASP A 245 0.45 64.07 -19.70
CA ASP A 245 1.84 63.59 -19.70
C ASP A 245 2.50 63.71 -18.33
N ARG A 246 2.20 64.78 -17.57
CA ARG A 246 2.67 64.93 -16.18
C ARG A 246 2.03 63.90 -15.25
N GLU A 247 0.73 63.65 -15.39
CA GLU A 247 0.00 62.65 -14.60
C GLU A 247 0.53 61.22 -14.88
N LEU A 248 0.74 60.89 -16.15
CA LEU A 248 1.36 59.61 -16.54
C LEU A 248 2.78 59.45 -15.99
N SER A 249 3.57 60.53 -15.98
CA SER A 249 4.91 60.51 -15.41
C SER A 249 4.89 60.33 -13.88
N ALA A 250 3.94 60.95 -13.18
CA ALA A 250 3.76 60.78 -11.74
C ALA A 250 3.31 59.35 -11.38
N LEU A 251 2.35 58.78 -12.12
CA LEU A 251 1.89 57.41 -11.92
C LEU A 251 2.98 56.38 -12.21
N LYS A 252 3.80 56.60 -13.25
CA LYS A 252 4.99 55.76 -13.51
C LYS A 252 6.02 55.82 -12.38
N GLY A 253 6.21 56.99 -11.77
CA GLY A 253 7.06 57.15 -10.59
C GLY A 253 6.52 56.36 -9.39
N ALA A 254 5.24 56.54 -9.06
CA ALA A 254 4.61 55.85 -7.93
C ALA A 254 4.64 54.32 -8.10
N LEU A 255 4.33 53.80 -9.30
CA LEU A 255 4.39 52.36 -9.57
C LEU A 255 5.82 51.82 -9.41
N LYS A 256 6.83 52.59 -9.82
CA LYS A 256 8.23 52.21 -9.67
C LYS A 256 8.65 52.14 -8.20
N ASP A 257 8.22 53.10 -7.39
CA ASP A 257 8.49 53.12 -5.95
C ASP A 257 7.80 51.94 -5.24
N GLU A 258 6.56 51.62 -5.61
CA GLU A 258 5.79 50.51 -5.02
C GLU A 258 6.36 49.12 -5.39
N VAL A 259 6.82 48.95 -6.62
CA VAL A 259 7.57 47.75 -7.05
C VAL A 259 8.87 47.62 -6.27
N SER A 260 9.63 48.71 -6.11
CA SER A 260 10.88 48.67 -5.34
C SER A 260 10.67 48.41 -3.85
N SER A 261 9.53 48.83 -3.28
CA SER A 261 9.14 48.48 -1.92
C SER A 261 8.82 46.98 -1.79
N HIS A 262 8.06 46.43 -2.74
CA HIS A 262 7.76 44.99 -2.76
C HIS A 262 9.01 44.13 -2.93
N ASP A 263 9.95 44.54 -3.79
CA ASP A 263 11.23 43.86 -3.96
C ASP A 263 12.01 43.84 -2.65
N HIS A 264 12.04 44.96 -1.92
CA HIS A 264 12.71 45.05 -0.62
C HIS A 264 12.05 44.15 0.45
N ASP A 265 10.72 44.12 0.51
CA ASP A 265 9.98 43.29 1.46
C ASP A 265 10.18 41.79 1.17
N LEU A 266 10.21 41.39 -0.11
CA LEU A 266 10.54 40.02 -0.52
C LEU A 266 11.97 39.62 -0.14
N GLU A 267 12.92 40.53 -0.27
CA GLU A 267 14.31 40.31 0.16
C GLU A 267 14.40 40.08 1.67
N GLN A 268 13.71 40.90 2.47
CA GLN A 268 13.65 40.74 3.93
C GLN A 268 13.03 39.41 4.34
N LEU A 269 11.94 39.00 3.67
CA LEU A 269 11.27 37.72 3.96
C LEU A 269 12.18 36.53 3.63
N ARG A 270 12.93 36.61 2.52
CA ARG A 270 13.96 35.61 2.16
C ARG A 270 15.08 35.53 3.19
N GLU A 271 15.55 36.67 3.69
CA GLU A 271 16.57 36.70 4.74
C GLU A 271 16.09 36.14 6.07
N GLN A 272 14.83 36.39 6.44
CA GLN A 272 14.22 35.79 7.62
C GLN A 272 14.13 34.27 7.48
N TYR A 273 13.61 33.78 6.36
CA TYR A 273 13.48 32.34 6.10
C TYR A 273 14.84 31.63 6.13
N ASN A 274 15.88 32.26 5.57
CA ASN A 274 17.24 31.73 5.61
C ASN A 274 17.83 31.69 7.04
N ARG A 275 17.53 32.71 7.87
CA ARG A 275 17.95 32.73 9.28
C ARG A 275 17.28 31.61 10.09
N GLU A 276 15.98 31.42 9.92
CA GLU A 276 15.22 30.36 10.59
C GLU A 276 15.71 28.96 10.16
N LEU A 277 15.97 28.77 8.87
CA LEU A 277 16.52 27.51 8.37
C LEU A 277 17.91 27.21 8.95
N GLN A 278 18.77 28.24 9.09
CA GLN A 278 20.08 28.08 9.72
C GLN A 278 19.98 27.78 11.22
N GLN A 279 19.02 28.38 11.90
CA GLN A 279 18.79 28.15 13.33
C GLN A 279 18.28 26.73 13.58
N SER A 280 17.28 26.28 12.80
CA SER A 280 16.77 24.90 12.88
C SER A 280 17.86 23.87 12.57
N LYS A 281 18.76 24.16 11.61
CA LYS A 281 19.93 23.31 11.34
C LYS A 281 20.89 23.21 12.54
N LYS A 282 21.17 24.31 13.23
CA LYS A 282 22.03 24.31 14.43
C LYS A 282 21.39 23.52 15.58
N GLU A 283 20.09 23.69 15.79
CA GLU A 283 19.34 22.94 16.81
C GLU A 283 19.36 21.44 16.50
N TYR A 284 19.19 21.05 15.24
CA TYR A 284 19.35 19.66 14.80
C TYR A 284 20.75 19.10 15.06
N GLU A 285 21.81 19.87 14.78
CA GLU A 285 23.19 19.46 15.06
C GLU A 285 23.46 19.32 16.57
N GLU A 286 22.88 20.18 17.40
CA GLU A 286 22.98 20.10 18.86
C GLU A 286 22.25 18.87 19.41
N HIS A 287 21.03 18.60 18.96
CA HIS A 287 20.30 17.39 19.35
C HIS A 287 21.02 16.11 18.89
N MET A 288 21.65 16.11 17.72
CA MET A 288 22.47 14.97 17.29
C MET A 288 23.71 14.77 18.18
N ARG A 289 24.34 15.85 18.67
CA ARG A 289 25.45 15.76 19.65
C ARG A 289 24.96 15.26 21.01
N GLU A 290 23.76 15.64 21.45
CA GLU A 290 23.16 15.14 22.68
C GLU A 290 22.80 13.67 22.58
N LEU A 291 22.22 13.24 21.46
CA LEU A 291 21.91 11.83 21.20
C LEU A 291 23.18 10.96 21.24
N GLN A 292 24.27 11.46 20.66
CA GLN A 292 25.58 10.81 20.70
C GLN A 292 26.13 10.69 22.14
N LYS A 293 26.00 11.75 22.96
CA LYS A 293 26.39 11.70 24.39
C LYS A 293 25.58 10.67 25.17
N VAL A 294 24.27 10.58 24.94
CA VAL A 294 23.41 9.58 25.58
C VAL A 294 23.81 8.17 25.11
N GLN A 295 24.08 7.98 23.82
CA GLN A 295 24.55 6.70 23.28
C GLN A 295 25.88 6.25 23.90
N ASP A 296 26.80 7.19 24.14
CA ASP A 296 28.08 6.89 24.79
C ASP A 296 27.95 6.63 26.30
N GLN A 297 26.91 7.17 26.96
CA GLN A 297 26.57 6.85 28.37
C GLN A 297 25.89 5.48 28.52
N VAL A 298 25.17 4.98 27.52
CA VAL A 298 24.50 3.66 27.55
C VAL A 298 25.48 2.51 27.38
N LYS A 299 26.58 2.71 26.66
CA LYS A 299 27.63 1.68 26.44
C LYS A 299 28.22 1.08 27.72
N PRO A 300 28.68 1.85 28.73
CA PRO A 300 29.22 1.29 29.97
C PRO A 300 28.14 0.58 30.80
N LEU A 301 26.90 1.08 30.83
CA LEU A 301 25.78 0.43 31.54
C LEU A 301 25.42 -0.93 30.93
N THR A 302 25.57 -1.07 29.61
CA THR A 302 25.36 -2.36 28.93
C THR A 302 26.45 -3.37 29.28
N GLN A 303 27.69 -2.93 29.45
CA GLN A 303 28.80 -3.77 29.90
C GLN A 303 28.67 -4.16 31.38
N GLU A 304 28.13 -3.26 32.22
CA GLU A 304 27.88 -3.53 33.64
C GLU A 304 26.73 -4.54 33.83
N LYS A 305 25.68 -4.45 33.00
CA LYS A 305 24.62 -5.47 32.92
C LYS A 305 25.19 -6.86 32.61
N GLN A 306 26.07 -6.96 31.62
CA GLN A 306 26.72 -8.24 31.24
C GLN A 306 27.53 -8.83 32.41
N ARG A 307 28.27 -7.99 33.15
CA ARG A 307 29.02 -8.42 34.35
C ARG A 307 28.12 -8.92 35.48
N LEU A 308 26.95 -8.32 35.65
CA LEU A 308 25.96 -8.75 36.65
C LEU A 308 25.31 -10.10 36.26
N GLU A 309 25.09 -10.34 34.97
CA GLU A 309 24.60 -11.64 34.48
C GLU A 309 25.64 -12.75 34.67
N ASP A 310 26.92 -12.48 34.42
CA ASP A 310 28.01 -13.45 34.65
C ASP A 310 28.18 -13.81 36.13
N THR A 311 28.02 -12.84 37.04
CA THR A 311 28.10 -13.08 38.49
C THR A 311 26.89 -13.87 39.01
N LEU A 312 25.69 -13.66 38.46
CA LEU A 312 24.52 -14.49 38.73
C LEU A 312 24.74 -15.94 38.30
N HIS A 313 25.26 -16.17 37.11
CA HIS A 313 25.59 -17.51 36.63
C HIS A 313 26.66 -18.22 37.47
N GLN A 314 27.58 -17.47 38.09
CA GLN A 314 28.57 -18.03 39.00
C GLN A 314 27.93 -18.46 40.34
N ARG A 315 26.98 -17.67 40.85
CA ARG A 315 26.25 -17.98 42.10
C ARG A 315 25.30 -19.18 41.95
N ASP A 316 24.68 -19.35 40.79
CA ASP A 316 23.83 -20.53 40.53
C ASP A 316 24.64 -21.85 40.49
N ARG A 317 25.90 -21.80 40.02
CA ARG A 317 26.80 -22.95 40.07
C ARG A 317 27.23 -23.28 41.50
N GLU A 318 27.49 -22.27 42.32
CA GLU A 318 27.82 -22.45 43.75
C GLU A 318 26.64 -23.03 44.54
N LEU A 319 25.42 -22.55 44.29
CA LEU A 319 24.19 -23.08 44.90
C LEU A 319 23.91 -24.54 44.52
N SER A 320 24.26 -24.93 43.29
CA SER A 320 24.14 -26.32 42.83
C SER A 320 25.15 -27.25 43.52
N ALA A 321 26.37 -26.77 43.78
CA ALA A 321 27.39 -27.52 44.53
C ALA A 321 27.01 -27.70 46.01
N LEU A 322 26.48 -26.65 46.65
CA LEU A 322 26.04 -26.69 48.06
C LEU A 322 24.83 -27.62 48.27
N LYS A 323 23.91 -27.70 47.30
CA LYS A 323 22.80 -28.69 47.32
C LYS A 323 23.29 -30.14 47.22
N GLY A 324 24.41 -30.39 46.54
CA GLY A 324 25.06 -31.70 46.49
C GLY A 324 25.62 -32.11 47.85
N ALA A 325 26.36 -31.21 48.50
CA ALA A 325 26.98 -31.48 49.82
C ALA A 325 25.94 -31.76 50.92
N LEU A 326 24.82 -31.02 50.93
CA LEU A 326 23.74 -31.24 51.89
C LEU A 326 23.04 -32.60 51.73
N LYS A 327 23.01 -33.13 50.50
CA LYS A 327 22.40 -34.44 50.19
C LYS A 327 23.26 -35.61 50.69
N ASP A 328 24.58 -35.44 50.68
CA ASP A 328 25.51 -36.46 51.15
C ASP A 328 25.54 -36.55 52.70
N GLU A 329 25.44 -35.43 53.41
CA GLU A 329 25.33 -35.41 54.89
C GLU A 329 24.03 -36.05 55.40
N VAL A 330 22.89 -35.80 54.75
CA VAL A 330 21.59 -36.42 55.11
C VAL A 330 21.66 -37.94 54.94
N SER A 331 22.35 -38.44 53.90
CA SER A 331 22.52 -39.88 53.70
C SER A 331 23.46 -40.53 54.72
N GLY A 332 24.34 -39.76 55.38
CA GLY A 332 25.20 -40.23 56.46
C GLY A 332 24.42 -40.44 57.77
N HIS A 333 23.54 -39.50 58.09
CA HIS A 333 22.71 -39.52 59.30
C HIS A 333 21.69 -40.68 59.32
N ASP A 334 21.18 -41.08 58.15
CA ASP A 334 20.28 -42.23 58.01
C ASP A 334 20.98 -43.57 58.31
N ARG A 335 22.26 -43.70 57.95
CA ARG A 335 23.06 -44.92 58.21
C ARG A 335 23.47 -45.09 59.68
N GLU A 336 23.53 -44.00 60.45
CA GLU A 336 23.79 -44.06 61.90
C GLU A 336 22.53 -44.42 62.70
N SER A 337 21.36 -43.95 62.24
CA SER A 337 20.05 -44.25 62.85
C SER A 337 19.67 -45.73 62.74
N GLU A 338 20.15 -46.44 61.72
CA GLU A 338 19.89 -47.86 61.49
C GLU A 338 20.72 -48.76 62.43
N LYS A 339 21.96 -48.36 62.75
CA LYS A 339 22.85 -49.08 63.69
C LYS A 339 22.40 -49.01 65.15
N LEU A 340 21.63 -47.98 65.54
CA LEU A 340 21.04 -47.88 66.87
C LEU A 340 19.83 -48.81 67.04
N ARG A 341 19.07 -49.10 65.98
CA ARG A 341 17.88 -49.98 66.05
C ARG A 341 18.21 -51.46 66.25
N GLU A 342 19.38 -51.89 65.78
CA GLU A 342 19.85 -53.28 65.89
C GLU A 342 20.34 -53.66 67.31
N LYS A 343 20.74 -52.67 68.13
CA LYS A 343 21.10 -52.88 69.55
C LYS A 343 19.88 -53.14 70.43
N PHE A 344 18.78 -52.43 70.22
CA PHE A 344 17.56 -52.59 71.04
C PHE A 344 16.84 -53.94 70.83
N SER A 345 17.11 -54.64 69.72
CA SER A 345 16.54 -55.96 69.47
C SER A 345 17.15 -57.07 70.35
N LYS A 346 18.36 -56.88 70.89
CA LYS A 346 19.05 -57.90 71.71
C LYS A 346 18.68 -57.83 73.20
N ASP A 347 18.30 -56.64 73.70
CA ASP A 347 17.94 -56.44 75.11
C ASP A 347 16.54 -56.97 75.45
N LEU A 348 15.65 -57.09 74.46
CA LEU A 348 14.26 -57.54 74.62
C LEU A 348 14.11 -59.06 74.85
N GLN A 349 15.13 -59.87 74.58
CA GLN A 349 15.11 -61.33 74.79
C GLN A 349 15.52 -61.76 76.21
N GLN A 350 16.15 -60.89 77.00
CA GLN A 350 16.61 -61.21 78.35
C GLN A 350 15.50 -61.01 79.40
N THR A 351 14.58 -60.07 79.19
CA THR A 351 13.52 -59.66 80.14
C THR A 351 12.34 -60.64 80.23
N LYS A 352 12.28 -61.66 79.36
CA LYS A 352 11.26 -62.72 79.43
C LYS A 352 11.56 -63.78 80.50
N ARG A 353 12.78 -63.81 81.06
CA ARG A 353 13.17 -64.73 82.14
C ARG A 353 12.81 -64.21 83.53
N ASP A 354 12.56 -62.91 83.69
CA ASP A 354 12.33 -62.29 85.00
C ASP A 354 10.83 -62.26 85.41
N TYR A 355 9.95 -62.81 84.56
CA TYR A 355 8.49 -62.80 84.74
C TYR A 355 7.98 -63.80 85.80
N GLU A 356 8.86 -64.64 86.35
CA GLU A 356 8.55 -65.49 87.50
C GLU A 356 8.59 -64.70 88.84
N GLU A 357 9.09 -63.45 88.86
CA GLU A 357 9.02 -62.55 90.02
C GLU A 357 7.75 -61.67 90.05
N LEU A 358 6.67 -62.12 89.40
CA LEU A 358 5.27 -61.66 89.57
C LEU A 358 4.73 -61.84 91.01
N VAL A 359 5.58 -62.28 91.93
CA VAL A 359 5.29 -62.37 93.33
C VAL A 359 5.60 -61.03 93.99
N LYS A 360 4.55 -60.21 94.02
CA LYS A 360 4.26 -59.22 95.07
C LYS A 360 4.64 -57.78 94.71
N VAL A 361 4.45 -57.28 93.49
CA VAL A 361 3.15 -56.87 92.92
C VAL A 361 2.19 -56.09 93.86
N LYS A 362 2.34 -56.20 95.17
CA LYS A 362 1.56 -55.46 96.15
C LYS A 362 2.15 -54.08 96.47
N LYS A 363 3.49 -53.91 96.37
CA LYS A 363 4.16 -52.62 96.59
C LYS A 363 4.01 -51.64 95.41
N LYS A 364 3.72 -52.17 94.22
CA LYS A 364 3.58 -51.40 92.98
C LYS A 364 2.26 -50.62 92.89
N LEU A 365 1.21 -51.04 93.58
CA LEU A 365 -0.10 -50.37 93.54
C LEU A 365 -0.15 -49.03 94.30
N GLU A 366 0.74 -48.80 95.27
CA GLU A 366 0.84 -47.50 95.98
C GLU A 366 1.70 -46.50 95.19
N ASP A 367 2.74 -46.96 94.49
CA ASP A 367 3.55 -46.14 93.58
C ASP A 367 2.78 -45.83 92.27
N GLU A 368 1.96 -46.75 91.75
CA GLU A 368 1.09 -46.55 90.58
C GLU A 368 0.05 -45.44 90.78
N LYS A 369 -0.40 -45.18 92.01
CA LYS A 369 -1.31 -44.06 92.31
C LYS A 369 -0.60 -42.70 92.26
N ALA A 370 0.63 -42.61 92.76
CA ALA A 370 1.45 -41.40 92.68
C ALA A 370 1.97 -41.16 91.26
N ASP A 371 2.27 -42.21 90.50
CA ASP A 371 2.65 -42.14 89.08
C ASP A 371 1.46 -41.81 88.18
N ALA A 372 0.24 -42.24 88.53
CA ALA A 372 -0.98 -41.81 87.86
C ALA A 372 -1.29 -40.32 88.07
N GLU A 373 -1.05 -39.75 89.26
CA GLU A 373 -1.17 -38.30 89.51
C GLU A 373 -0.08 -37.49 88.79
N ARG A 374 1.17 -37.98 88.71
CA ARG A 374 2.23 -37.37 87.88
C ARG A 374 1.94 -37.49 86.38
N MET A 375 1.44 -38.63 85.90
CA MET A 375 0.99 -38.77 84.51
C MET A 375 -0.21 -37.89 84.19
N ARG A 376 -1.12 -37.67 85.15
CA ARG A 376 -2.24 -36.73 84.98
C ARG A 376 -1.74 -35.29 84.86
N GLN A 377 -0.77 -34.88 85.69
CA GLN A 377 -0.14 -33.56 85.61
C GLN A 377 0.64 -33.37 84.30
N VAL A 378 1.38 -34.39 83.84
CA VAL A 378 2.09 -34.36 82.54
C VAL A 378 1.10 -34.31 81.39
N MET A 379 0.00 -35.08 81.43
CA MET A 379 -1.05 -35.02 80.42
C MET A 379 -1.79 -33.68 80.43
N GLU A 380 -2.03 -33.09 81.58
CA GLU A 380 -2.68 -31.77 81.71
C GLU A 380 -1.76 -30.64 81.21
N ASN A 381 -0.46 -30.72 81.51
CA ASN A 381 0.54 -29.81 80.95
C ASN A 381 0.67 -30.00 79.42
N ASN A 382 0.75 -31.22 78.91
CA ASN A 382 0.79 -31.50 77.46
C ASN A 382 -0.50 -31.04 76.76
N LEU A 383 -1.65 -31.15 77.42
CA LEU A 383 -2.92 -30.67 76.89
C LEU A 383 -2.97 -29.14 76.90
N GLN A 384 -2.36 -28.49 77.90
CA GLN A 384 -2.23 -27.04 77.97
C GLN A 384 -1.25 -26.52 76.92
N GLU A 385 -0.08 -27.14 76.75
CA GLU A 385 0.89 -26.85 75.68
C GLU A 385 0.25 -27.03 74.30
N SER A 386 -0.49 -28.13 74.07
CA SER A 386 -1.23 -28.35 72.83
C SER A 386 -2.33 -27.30 72.59
N ARG A 387 -2.95 -26.77 73.66
CA ARG A 387 -3.94 -25.68 73.57
C ARG A 387 -3.28 -24.35 73.25
N ASP A 388 -2.16 -24.04 73.90
CA ASP A 388 -1.39 -22.83 73.67
C ASP A 388 -0.81 -22.84 72.25
N GLU A 389 -0.31 -23.98 71.77
CA GLU A 389 0.08 -24.20 70.38
C GLU A 389 -1.10 -24.04 69.41
N ASN A 390 -2.29 -24.54 69.77
CA ASN A 390 -3.49 -24.35 68.93
C ASN A 390 -3.90 -22.87 68.86
N ASP A 391 -3.81 -22.14 69.98
CA ASP A 391 -4.12 -20.71 70.05
C ASP A 391 -3.06 -19.87 69.33
N ASP A 392 -1.80 -20.25 69.38
CA ASP A 392 -0.71 -19.65 68.60
C ASP A 392 -0.91 -19.91 67.10
N LEU A 393 -1.27 -21.13 66.71
CA LEU A 393 -1.61 -21.45 65.32
C LEU A 393 -2.85 -20.69 64.86
N ARG A 394 -3.88 -20.55 65.69
CA ARG A 394 -5.08 -19.73 65.39
C ARG A 394 -4.72 -18.27 65.23
N ARG A 395 -3.89 -17.71 66.10
CA ARG A 395 -3.37 -16.33 65.96
C ARG A 395 -2.56 -16.16 64.69
N LYS A 396 -1.74 -17.16 64.31
CA LYS A 396 -0.95 -17.16 63.08
C LYS A 396 -1.85 -17.28 61.83
N ILE A 397 -2.88 -18.10 61.87
CA ILE A 397 -3.90 -18.21 60.82
C ILE A 397 -4.62 -16.87 60.65
N LEU A 398 -5.10 -16.26 61.74
CA LEU A 398 -5.75 -14.94 61.69
C LEU A 398 -4.80 -13.85 61.15
N GLY A 399 -3.53 -13.88 61.53
CA GLY A 399 -2.50 -12.97 61.00
C GLY A 399 -2.26 -13.17 59.50
N LEU A 400 -2.18 -14.43 59.04
CA LEU A 400 -2.05 -14.75 57.61
C LEU A 400 -3.32 -14.38 56.82
N GLU A 401 -4.52 -14.58 57.39
CA GLU A 401 -5.78 -14.16 56.79
C GLU A 401 -5.88 -12.63 56.66
N ALA A 402 -5.39 -11.88 57.64
CA ALA A 402 -5.29 -10.43 57.58
C ALA A 402 -4.32 -9.99 56.46
N GLN A 403 -3.14 -10.60 56.37
CA GLN A 403 -2.17 -10.33 55.29
C GLN A 403 -2.74 -10.67 53.91
N VAL A 404 -3.49 -11.77 53.78
CA VAL A 404 -4.17 -12.14 52.53
C VAL A 404 -5.23 -11.11 52.15
N LYS A 405 -5.97 -10.55 53.12
CA LYS A 405 -6.93 -9.47 52.87
C LYS A 405 -6.24 -8.18 52.43
N GLU A 406 -5.15 -7.80 53.09
CA GLU A 406 -4.34 -6.62 52.72
C GLU A 406 -3.76 -6.75 51.32
N LEU A 407 -3.19 -7.92 50.98
CA LEU A 407 -2.67 -8.19 49.64
C LEU A 407 -3.77 -8.17 48.59
N LYS A 408 -4.98 -8.68 48.88
CA LYS A 408 -6.13 -8.57 47.97
C LYS A 408 -6.53 -7.12 47.74
N THR A 409 -6.63 -6.31 48.79
CA THR A 409 -6.92 -4.87 48.63
C THR A 409 -5.84 -4.14 47.84
N PHE A 410 -4.58 -4.51 48.03
CA PHE A 410 -3.46 -3.95 47.25
C PHE A 410 -3.53 -4.36 45.77
N CYS A 411 -3.88 -5.61 45.47
CA CYS A 411 -4.13 -6.06 44.10
C CYS A 411 -5.29 -5.30 43.45
N ASP A 412 -6.40 -5.11 44.16
CA ASP A 412 -7.56 -4.34 43.67
C ASP A 412 -7.18 -2.88 43.37
N ASP A 413 -6.36 -2.25 44.22
CA ASP A 413 -5.89 -0.88 44.01
C ASP A 413 -4.89 -0.78 42.85
N LEU A 414 -4.00 -1.75 42.68
CA LEU A 414 -3.14 -1.84 41.50
C LEU A 414 -3.95 -2.03 40.22
N GLN A 415 -5.00 -2.86 40.26
CA GLN A 415 -5.87 -3.09 39.11
C GLN A 415 -6.67 -1.84 38.74
N ARG A 416 -7.10 -1.04 39.73
CA ARG A 416 -7.70 0.29 39.52
C ARG A 416 -6.70 1.32 38.98
N ALA A 417 -5.44 1.25 39.41
CA ALA A 417 -4.38 2.10 38.86
C ALA A 417 -4.08 1.73 37.40
N GLU A 418 -4.04 0.43 37.10
CA GLU A 418 -3.86 -0.11 35.75
C GLU A 418 -4.97 0.35 34.79
N THR A 419 -6.24 0.28 35.19
CA THR A 419 -7.36 0.76 34.36
C THR A 419 -7.27 2.26 34.10
N ARG A 420 -6.94 3.07 35.11
CA ARG A 420 -6.72 4.52 34.94
C ARG A 420 -5.56 4.84 34.00
N LEU A 421 -4.47 4.07 34.08
CA LEU A 421 -3.34 4.23 33.18
C LEU A 421 -3.69 3.81 31.75
N LYS A 422 -4.45 2.72 31.56
CA LYS A 422 -4.99 2.32 30.25
C LYS A 422 -5.87 3.41 29.64
N ASP A 423 -6.77 4.01 30.42
CA ASP A 423 -7.61 5.13 29.95
C ASP A 423 -6.81 6.38 29.62
N LYS A 424 -5.69 6.62 30.33
CA LYS A 424 -4.79 7.74 30.06
C LYS A 424 -3.96 7.49 28.79
N ILE A 425 -3.47 6.28 28.59
CA ILE A 425 -2.79 5.85 27.37
C ILE A 425 -3.73 6.00 26.18
N GLY A 426 -4.97 5.50 26.26
CA GLY A 426 -5.94 5.64 25.18
C GLY A 426 -6.27 7.10 24.83
N ARG A 427 -6.30 8.00 25.83
CA ARG A 427 -6.45 9.45 25.59
C ARG A 427 -5.24 10.06 24.88
N ILE A 428 -4.03 9.73 25.34
CA ILE A 428 -2.78 10.21 24.72
C ILE A 428 -2.64 9.65 23.30
N GLU A 429 -3.01 8.40 23.05
CA GLU A 429 -3.02 7.80 21.71
C GLU A 429 -4.03 8.48 20.78
N ALA A 430 -5.22 8.82 21.29
CA ALA A 430 -6.22 9.57 20.52
C ALA A 430 -5.75 11.00 20.21
N GLU A 431 -5.10 11.68 21.16
CA GLU A 431 -4.48 12.99 20.94
C GLU A 431 -3.32 12.91 19.95
N ARG A 432 -2.45 11.88 20.06
CA ARG A 432 -1.36 11.62 19.12
C ARG A 432 -1.91 11.43 17.71
N LYS A 433 -2.95 10.62 17.54
CA LYS A 433 -3.59 10.38 16.24
C LYS A 433 -4.18 11.66 15.65
N ARG A 434 -4.85 12.50 16.45
CA ARG A 434 -5.34 13.81 15.99
C ARG A 434 -4.22 14.75 15.57
N MET A 435 -3.09 14.74 16.28
CA MET A 435 -1.92 15.53 15.91
C MET A 435 -1.24 14.99 14.65
N GLU A 436 -1.18 13.67 14.47
CA GLU A 436 -0.70 13.02 13.25
C GLU A 436 -1.59 13.38 12.04
N ASP A 437 -2.92 13.31 12.21
CA ASP A 437 -3.88 13.69 11.17
C ASP A 437 -3.72 15.18 10.80
N SER A 438 -3.62 16.07 11.79
CA SER A 438 -3.39 17.50 11.56
C SER A 438 -2.03 17.80 10.93
N LEU A 439 -0.98 17.05 11.29
CA LEU A 439 0.33 17.16 10.63
C LEU A 439 0.23 16.73 9.17
N GLY A 440 -0.53 15.66 8.89
CA GLY A 440 -0.87 15.20 7.54
C GLY A 440 -1.53 16.29 6.71
N GLU A 441 -2.57 16.94 7.25
CA GLU A 441 -3.26 18.06 6.60
C GLU A 441 -2.31 19.23 6.31
N VAL A 442 -1.44 19.59 7.26
CA VAL A 442 -0.43 20.65 7.07
C VAL A 442 0.61 20.25 6.01
N THR A 443 1.01 18.98 5.95
CA THR A 443 1.92 18.50 4.89
C THR A 443 1.27 18.50 3.53
N ASP A 444 -0.02 18.14 3.43
CA ASP A 444 -0.78 18.18 2.18
C ASP A 444 -0.95 19.62 1.69
N GLN A 445 -1.31 20.55 2.58
CA GLN A 445 -1.33 21.98 2.29
C GLN A 445 0.04 22.50 1.84
N GLY A 446 1.13 22.07 2.49
CA GLY A 446 2.49 22.41 2.09
C GLY A 446 2.85 21.91 0.69
N GLN A 447 2.39 20.72 0.31
CA GLN A 447 2.56 20.17 -1.04
C GLN A 447 1.72 20.95 -2.07
N GLU A 448 0.49 21.33 -1.74
CA GLU A 448 -0.36 22.18 -2.58
C GLU A 448 0.29 23.55 -2.82
N PHE A 449 0.76 24.23 -1.78
CA PHE A 449 1.50 25.48 -1.92
C PHE A 449 2.77 25.31 -2.76
N ALA A 450 3.49 24.18 -2.64
CA ALA A 450 4.65 23.90 -3.47
C ALA A 450 4.28 23.64 -4.94
N MET A 451 3.11 23.09 -5.24
CA MET A 451 2.62 22.95 -6.62
C MET A 451 2.27 24.34 -7.19
N VAL A 452 1.49 25.13 -6.46
CA VAL A 452 1.14 26.51 -6.88
C VAL A 452 2.39 27.36 -7.09
N ARG A 453 3.40 27.24 -6.22
CA ARG A 453 4.67 27.97 -6.39
C ARG A 453 5.40 27.57 -7.69
N ARG A 454 5.49 26.28 -8.01
CA ARG A 454 6.11 25.82 -9.26
C ARG A 454 5.36 26.32 -10.49
N GLU A 455 4.04 26.39 -10.40
CA GLU A 455 3.20 26.86 -11.49
C GLU A 455 3.35 28.38 -11.72
N LEU A 456 3.42 29.15 -10.63
CA LEU A 456 3.74 30.58 -10.70
C LEU A 456 5.17 30.83 -11.22
N GLU A 457 6.15 30.01 -10.82
CA GLU A 457 7.52 30.04 -11.37
C GLU A 457 7.51 29.76 -12.89
N SER A 458 6.75 28.76 -13.35
CA SER A 458 6.61 28.45 -14.79
C SER A 458 5.96 29.61 -15.56
N ARG A 459 4.89 30.20 -15.03
CA ARG A 459 4.22 31.36 -15.64
C ARG A 459 5.14 32.59 -15.69
N LEU A 460 5.96 32.79 -14.66
CA LEU A 460 6.97 33.84 -14.63
C LEU A 460 8.05 33.62 -15.71
N ASP A 461 8.58 32.41 -15.82
CA ASP A 461 9.56 32.05 -16.85
C ASP A 461 9.01 32.25 -18.26
N GLU A 462 7.75 31.89 -18.48
CA GLU A 462 7.08 32.07 -19.76
C GLU A 462 6.82 33.56 -20.08
N ALA A 463 6.38 34.34 -19.09
CA ALA A 463 6.27 35.79 -19.22
C ALA A 463 7.63 36.44 -19.52
N GLN A 464 8.71 35.98 -18.89
CA GLN A 464 10.07 36.45 -19.17
C GLN A 464 10.54 36.09 -20.58
N ARG A 465 10.22 34.87 -21.08
CA ARG A 465 10.52 34.48 -22.46
C ARG A 465 9.73 35.32 -23.47
N ASN A 466 8.44 35.56 -23.20
CA ASN A 466 7.60 36.42 -24.03
C ASN A 466 8.12 37.87 -24.05
N LEU A 467 8.55 38.40 -22.90
CA LEU A 467 9.17 39.73 -22.82
C LEU A 467 10.45 39.79 -23.65
N LYS A 468 11.36 38.81 -23.53
CA LYS A 468 12.58 38.73 -24.33
C LYS A 468 12.29 38.68 -25.84
N ARG A 469 11.27 37.90 -26.25
CA ARG A 469 10.84 37.85 -27.65
C ARG A 469 10.32 39.21 -28.12
N LEU A 470 9.47 39.86 -27.33
CA LEU A 470 8.92 41.18 -27.66
C LEU A 470 10.02 42.26 -27.70
N THR A 471 11.04 42.18 -26.84
CA THR A 471 12.21 43.06 -26.89
C THR A 471 12.98 42.88 -28.19
N LEU A 472 13.23 41.63 -28.63
CA LEU A 472 13.87 41.36 -29.91
C LEU A 472 13.03 41.87 -31.09
N GLU A 473 11.72 41.62 -31.10
CA GLU A 473 10.81 42.14 -32.13
C GLU A 473 10.82 43.67 -32.18
N TYR A 474 10.88 44.33 -31.02
CA TYR A 474 11.01 45.79 -30.93
C TYR A 474 12.35 46.29 -31.47
N GLU A 475 13.46 45.61 -31.16
CA GLU A 475 14.79 45.94 -31.68
C GLU A 475 14.87 45.77 -33.20
N GLU A 476 14.33 44.66 -33.74
CA GLU A 476 14.24 44.40 -35.18
C GLU A 476 13.38 45.45 -35.90
N LEU A 477 12.22 45.82 -35.32
CA LEU A 477 11.37 46.85 -35.88
C LEU A 477 12.04 48.24 -35.83
N GLN A 478 12.78 48.52 -34.76
CA GLN A 478 13.57 49.74 -34.64
C GLN A 478 14.70 49.79 -35.67
N GLU A 479 15.36 48.67 -35.96
CA GLU A 479 16.38 48.57 -37.01
C GLU A 479 15.76 48.78 -38.40
N CYS A 480 14.65 48.11 -38.71
CA CYS A 480 13.90 48.32 -39.95
C CYS A 480 13.46 49.78 -40.13
N TYR A 481 13.00 50.43 -39.06
CA TYR A 481 12.64 51.84 -39.07
C TYR A 481 13.85 52.75 -39.35
N GLN A 482 15.03 52.44 -38.78
CA GLN A 482 16.25 53.16 -39.11
C GLN A 482 16.69 52.92 -40.56
N GLU A 483 16.55 51.70 -41.09
CA GLU A 483 16.77 51.40 -42.50
C GLU A 483 15.88 52.25 -43.40
N GLU A 484 14.59 52.37 -43.09
CA GLU A 484 13.64 53.20 -43.84
C GLU A 484 14.00 54.69 -43.78
N ILE A 485 14.47 55.19 -42.63
CA ILE A 485 15.00 56.56 -42.54
C ILE A 485 16.21 56.71 -43.47
N ARG A 486 17.15 55.76 -43.46
CA ARG A 486 18.34 55.80 -44.35
C ARG A 486 17.93 55.76 -45.82
N GLN A 487 16.96 54.92 -46.18
CA GLN A 487 16.43 54.84 -47.55
C GLN A 487 15.76 56.15 -47.97
N LYS A 488 14.94 56.73 -47.09
CA LYS A 488 14.31 58.03 -47.32
C LYS A 488 15.33 59.15 -47.52
N ASP A 489 16.40 59.17 -46.74
CA ASP A 489 17.50 60.14 -46.90
C ASP A 489 18.27 59.92 -48.21
N GLN A 490 18.48 58.66 -48.62
CA GLN A 490 19.06 58.30 -49.91
C GLN A 490 18.18 58.77 -51.08
N LEU A 491 16.87 58.56 -51.00
CA LEU A 491 15.89 59.04 -51.98
C LEU A 491 15.83 60.56 -52.02
N LYS A 492 15.97 61.23 -50.88
CA LYS A 492 16.02 62.70 -50.82
C LYS A 492 17.27 63.26 -51.49
N LYS A 493 18.44 62.62 -51.32
CA LYS A 493 19.68 62.99 -52.04
C LYS A 493 19.52 62.82 -53.55
N THR A 494 19.09 61.65 -54.00
CA THR A 494 18.88 61.38 -55.44
C THR A 494 17.83 62.31 -56.06
N LYS A 495 16.75 62.62 -55.35
CA LYS A 495 15.78 63.64 -55.78
C LYS A 495 16.45 65.01 -55.97
N ASN A 496 17.25 65.46 -54.99
CA ASN A 496 17.94 66.75 -55.10
C ASN A 496 18.93 66.77 -56.28
N ASP A 497 19.65 65.66 -56.51
CA ASP A 497 20.58 65.53 -57.65
C ASP A 497 19.82 65.60 -58.99
N LEU A 498 18.64 64.98 -59.08
CA LEU A 498 17.76 65.06 -60.26
C LEU A 498 17.21 66.48 -60.46
N GLU A 499 16.84 67.18 -59.39
CA GLU A 499 16.42 68.58 -59.45
C GLU A 499 17.56 69.51 -59.89
N GLU A 500 18.80 69.25 -59.46
CA GLU A 500 20.01 69.94 -59.89
C GLU A 500 20.28 69.69 -61.39
N GLN A 501 20.20 68.43 -61.84
CA GLN A 501 20.33 68.05 -63.25
C GLN A 501 19.25 68.72 -64.12
N LYS A 502 17.99 68.75 -63.64
CA LYS A 502 16.90 69.45 -64.31
C LYS A 502 17.21 70.95 -64.44
N ARG A 503 17.69 71.60 -63.38
CA ARG A 503 18.12 73.01 -63.43
C ARG A 503 19.26 73.25 -64.42
N LEU A 504 20.22 72.33 -64.53
CA LEU A 504 21.31 72.41 -65.49
C LEU A 504 20.80 72.27 -66.93
N LEU A 505 19.87 71.34 -67.16
CA LEU A 505 19.21 71.17 -68.46
C LEU A 505 18.37 72.41 -68.84
N ASP A 506 17.56 72.94 -67.91
CA ASP A 506 16.79 74.17 -68.13
C ASP A 506 17.71 75.35 -68.51
N LYS A 507 18.85 75.50 -67.81
CA LYS A 507 19.87 76.50 -68.17
C LYS A 507 20.48 76.26 -69.57
N SER A 508 20.64 75.01 -69.98
CA SER A 508 21.13 74.67 -71.33
C SER A 508 20.08 74.95 -72.39
N MET A 509 18.81 74.62 -72.14
CA MET A 509 17.71 74.96 -73.04
C MET A 509 17.56 76.47 -73.18
N ASP A 510 17.66 77.23 -72.10
CA ASP A 510 17.65 78.70 -72.14
C ASP A 510 18.80 79.26 -72.99
N LYS A 511 20.00 78.64 -72.94
CA LYS A 511 21.14 79.05 -73.78
C LYS A 511 20.87 78.77 -75.25
N LEU A 512 20.41 77.56 -75.58
CA LEU A 512 20.06 77.18 -76.95
C LEU A 512 18.91 78.03 -77.51
N THR A 513 17.93 78.38 -76.66
CA THR A 513 16.81 79.26 -77.05
C THR A 513 17.31 80.67 -77.35
N ARG A 514 18.22 81.22 -76.52
CA ARG A 514 18.87 82.51 -76.80
C ARG A 514 19.74 82.48 -78.06
N GLU A 515 20.47 81.39 -78.29
CA GLU A 515 21.25 81.21 -79.52
C GLU A 515 20.34 81.13 -80.75
N LEU A 516 19.20 80.43 -80.67
CA LEU A 516 18.18 80.39 -81.71
C LEU A 516 17.55 81.77 -81.98
N ASP A 517 17.20 82.51 -80.92
CA ASP A 517 16.66 83.87 -81.04
C ASP A 517 17.70 84.82 -81.67
N ASN A 518 18.98 84.70 -81.30
CA ASN A 518 20.06 85.49 -81.90
C ASN A 518 20.24 85.14 -83.38
N MET A 519 20.30 83.86 -83.75
CA MET A 519 20.39 83.42 -85.15
C MET A 519 19.17 83.87 -85.97
N SER A 520 17.98 83.84 -85.38
CA SER A 520 16.74 84.34 -85.97
C SER A 520 16.80 85.85 -86.21
N ASN A 521 17.27 86.63 -85.22
CA ASN A 521 17.45 88.07 -85.34
C ASN A 521 18.52 88.44 -86.38
N GLU A 522 19.66 87.75 -86.40
CA GLU A 522 20.70 87.94 -87.41
C GLU A 522 20.21 87.64 -88.83
N SER A 523 19.40 86.59 -88.99
CA SER A 523 18.74 86.26 -90.27
C SER A 523 17.73 87.34 -90.67
N ARG A 524 16.95 87.85 -89.72
CA ARG A 524 15.96 88.92 -89.92
C ARG A 524 16.63 90.24 -90.32
N ASP A 525 17.71 90.62 -89.66
CA ASP A 525 18.48 91.82 -89.95
C ASP A 525 19.17 91.72 -91.32
N SER A 526 19.69 90.54 -91.67
CA SER A 526 20.25 90.26 -93.00
C SER A 526 19.18 90.35 -94.11
N LEU A 527 17.95 89.91 -93.82
CA LEU A 527 16.79 90.04 -94.71
C LEU A 527 16.36 91.51 -94.88
N GLU A 528 16.30 92.28 -93.79
CA GLU A 528 15.99 93.72 -93.84
C GLU A 528 17.07 94.51 -94.60
N MET A 529 18.34 94.12 -94.49
CA MET A 529 19.43 94.71 -95.28
C MET A 529 19.26 94.40 -96.77
N LEU A 530 18.93 93.16 -97.14
CA LEU A 530 18.63 92.80 -98.53
C LEU A 530 17.41 93.55 -99.07
N GLN A 531 16.38 93.75 -98.26
CA GLN A 531 15.20 94.53 -98.64
C GLN A 531 15.52 96.01 -98.87
N ARG A 532 16.38 96.63 -98.04
CA ARG A 532 16.89 97.99 -98.28
C ARG A 532 17.69 98.09 -99.58
N GLN A 533 18.58 97.13 -99.83
CA GLN A 533 19.34 97.08 -101.08
C GLN A 533 18.41 96.93 -102.29
N LEU A 534 17.30 96.18 -102.16
CA LEU A 534 16.30 96.02 -103.21
C LEU A 534 15.54 97.32 -103.51
N GLU A 535 15.19 98.10 -102.47
CA GLU A 535 14.53 99.42 -102.63
C GLU A 535 15.47 100.45 -103.28
N GLU A 536 16.75 100.49 -102.89
CA GLU A 536 17.76 101.34 -103.54
C GLU A 536 17.99 100.95 -105.02
N TYR A 537 17.92 99.66 -105.34
CA TYR A 537 17.94 99.18 -106.73
C TYR A 537 16.68 99.58 -107.52
N LYS A 538 15.49 99.54 -106.90
CA LYS A 538 14.24 100.01 -107.54
C LYS A 538 14.26 101.51 -107.83
N GLU A 539 14.87 102.31 -106.95
CA GLU A 539 14.93 103.76 -107.11
C GLU A 539 15.96 104.20 -108.18
N LYS A 540 17.08 103.48 -108.32
CA LYS A 540 17.99 103.62 -109.48
C LYS A 540 17.35 103.16 -110.79
N SER A 541 16.63 102.04 -110.78
CA SER A 541 15.93 101.50 -111.96
C SER A 541 14.83 102.43 -112.50
N ARG A 542 14.09 103.13 -111.63
CA ARG A 542 13.10 104.15 -112.08
C ARG A 542 13.73 105.33 -112.85
N LYS A 543 14.99 105.66 -112.57
CA LYS A 543 15.72 106.75 -113.23
C LYS A 543 16.32 106.31 -114.58
N GLU A 544 16.71 105.04 -114.72
CA GLU A 544 17.26 104.46 -115.96
C GLU A 544 16.18 103.94 -116.94
N MET A 545 14.97 103.62 -116.44
CA MET A 545 13.81 103.21 -117.25
C MET A 545 13.22 104.32 -118.12
N SER A 546 13.37 105.59 -117.74
CA SER A 546 12.95 106.73 -118.56
C SER A 546 13.83 106.92 -119.81
N ASP A 547 15.11 106.56 -119.72
CA ASP A 547 16.09 106.76 -120.81
C ASP A 547 16.26 105.52 -121.69
N SER A 548 15.98 104.31 -121.16
CA SER A 548 16.08 103.03 -121.89
C SER A 548 14.81 102.61 -122.65
N GLN A 549 13.64 103.21 -122.33
CA GLN A 549 12.37 102.93 -123.02
C GLN A 549 12.34 103.44 -124.48
N LYS A 550 13.30 104.29 -124.88
CA LYS A 550 13.53 104.70 -126.28
C LYS A 550 14.45 103.76 -127.06
N GLN A 551 15.26 102.93 -126.40
CA GLN A 551 16.28 102.08 -127.04
C GLN A 551 15.91 100.57 -127.03
N ALA A 552 14.91 100.17 -126.26
CA ALA A 552 14.47 98.78 -126.12
C ALA A 552 13.47 98.28 -127.20
N LYS A 553 12.88 99.16 -128.03
CA LYS A 553 11.99 98.76 -129.13
C LYS A 553 12.72 98.06 -130.29
N GLU A 554 14.04 98.19 -130.39
CA GLU A 554 14.82 97.64 -131.50
C GLU A 554 15.59 96.35 -131.15
N LYS A 555 15.70 95.97 -129.87
CA LYS A 555 16.49 94.78 -129.46
C LYS A 555 15.67 93.63 -128.88
N ALA A 556 14.36 93.82 -128.71
CA ALA A 556 13.42 92.78 -128.30
C ALA A 556 13.15 91.70 -129.37
N ALA A 557 13.48 91.96 -130.64
CA ALA A 557 13.18 91.03 -131.74
C ALA A 557 14.22 89.90 -131.92
N ASP A 558 15.46 90.06 -131.44
CA ASP A 558 16.56 89.14 -131.79
C ASP A 558 17.00 88.20 -130.65
N ALA A 559 16.59 88.45 -129.40
CA ALA A 559 17.00 87.64 -128.24
C ALA A 559 16.06 86.46 -127.91
N GLU A 560 14.78 86.51 -128.33
CA GLU A 560 13.77 85.49 -128.02
C GLU A 560 14.04 84.11 -128.66
N ARG A 561 14.91 84.02 -129.68
CA ARG A 561 15.17 82.76 -130.40
C ARG A 561 16.24 81.86 -129.77
N LEU A 562 17.10 82.40 -128.90
CA LEU A 562 18.21 81.63 -128.30
C LEU A 562 17.96 81.23 -126.83
N GLN A 563 16.89 81.75 -126.20
CA GLN A 563 16.56 81.51 -124.79
C GLN A 563 15.76 80.21 -124.53
N VAL A 564 15.03 79.69 -125.52
CA VAL A 564 14.16 78.50 -125.36
C VAL A 564 14.95 77.18 -125.19
N ASN A 565 16.18 77.09 -125.71
CA ASN A 565 16.95 75.84 -125.68
C ASN A 565 17.76 75.60 -124.39
N VAL A 566 17.96 76.64 -123.56
CA VAL A 566 18.74 76.53 -122.31
C VAL A 566 17.86 76.16 -121.10
N SER A 567 16.60 76.60 -121.07
CA SER A 567 15.67 76.32 -119.95
C SER A 567 15.33 74.82 -119.81
N ARG A 568 15.30 74.05 -120.91
CA ARG A 568 14.90 72.63 -120.90
C ARG A 568 15.89 71.70 -120.19
N LEU A 569 17.18 72.06 -120.12
CA LEU A 569 18.21 71.21 -119.49
C LEU A 569 18.46 71.55 -118.01
N GLN A 570 17.91 72.66 -117.48
CA GLN A 570 18.08 73.07 -116.08
C GLN A 570 16.99 72.49 -115.14
N GLU A 571 15.78 72.21 -115.64
CA GLU A 571 14.67 71.66 -114.84
C GLU A 571 14.88 70.17 -114.46
N GLU A 572 15.58 69.40 -115.29
CA GLU A 572 15.83 67.97 -115.07
C GLU A 572 16.84 67.71 -113.93
N VAL A 573 17.76 68.66 -113.68
CA VAL A 573 18.76 68.60 -112.61
C VAL A 573 18.19 69.01 -111.24
N GLN A 574 17.24 69.95 -111.20
CA GLN A 574 16.57 70.34 -109.95
C GLN A 574 15.63 69.25 -109.41
N ARG A 575 14.97 68.51 -110.30
CA ARG A 575 14.02 67.44 -109.92
C ARG A 575 14.69 66.25 -109.22
N LEU A 576 15.90 65.86 -109.65
CA LEU A 576 16.67 64.77 -109.04
C LEU A 576 17.28 65.14 -107.67
N LYS A 577 17.51 66.43 -107.38
CA LYS A 577 18.00 66.89 -106.07
C LYS A 577 16.92 66.89 -104.98
N GLN A 578 15.66 67.19 -105.32
CA GLN A 578 14.54 67.13 -104.38
C GLN A 578 14.21 65.68 -103.96
N ALA A 579 14.21 64.74 -104.90
CA ALA A 579 13.94 63.32 -104.60
C ALA A 579 14.98 62.67 -103.67
N LEU A 580 16.24 63.14 -103.69
CA LEU A 580 17.29 62.64 -102.79
C LEU A 580 17.13 63.18 -101.35
N GLN A 581 16.64 64.42 -101.18
CA GLN A 581 16.37 65.01 -99.86
C GLN A 581 15.17 64.38 -99.17
N GLU A 582 14.11 64.06 -99.92
CA GLU A 582 12.93 63.37 -99.40
C GLU A 582 13.26 61.94 -98.94
N ALA A 583 14.07 61.20 -99.72
CA ALA A 583 14.52 59.86 -99.33
C ALA A 583 15.45 59.86 -98.09
N GLN A 584 16.20 60.94 -97.85
CA GLN A 584 17.04 61.09 -96.66
C GLN A 584 16.20 61.35 -95.40
N ALA A 585 15.15 62.17 -95.51
CA ALA A 585 14.22 62.45 -94.42
C ALA A 585 13.38 61.21 -94.04
N GLU A 586 12.93 60.42 -95.02
CA GLU A 586 12.24 59.14 -94.75
C GLU A 586 13.13 58.12 -94.02
N LYS A 587 14.44 58.10 -94.32
CA LYS A 587 15.40 57.22 -93.64
C LYS A 587 15.65 57.62 -92.18
N GLU A 588 15.68 58.92 -91.88
CA GLU A 588 15.83 59.43 -90.51
C GLU A 588 14.57 59.19 -89.68
N SER A 589 13.37 59.34 -90.27
CA SER A 589 12.10 58.97 -89.62
C SER A 589 12.04 57.48 -89.30
N ALA A 590 12.43 56.62 -90.25
CA ALA A 590 12.44 55.17 -90.03
C ALA A 590 13.49 54.72 -88.99
N ALA A 591 14.59 55.46 -88.83
CA ALA A 591 15.58 55.19 -87.79
C ALA A 591 15.04 55.53 -86.39
N LEU A 592 14.31 56.65 -86.25
CA LEU A 592 13.63 57.03 -85.02
C LEU A 592 12.54 56.02 -84.64
N ASP A 593 11.74 55.56 -85.60
CA ASP A 593 10.72 54.53 -85.36
C ASP A 593 11.34 53.20 -84.91
N LYS A 594 12.49 52.82 -85.48
CA LYS A 594 13.25 51.64 -85.06
C LYS A 594 13.75 51.76 -83.62
N GLU A 595 14.22 52.93 -83.20
CA GLU A 595 14.73 53.16 -81.85
C GLU A 595 13.59 53.21 -80.80
N LEU A 596 12.44 53.78 -81.16
CA LEU A 596 11.22 53.75 -80.36
C LEU A 596 10.67 52.33 -80.18
N LEU A 597 10.67 51.52 -81.25
CA LEU A 597 10.28 50.12 -81.19
C LEU A 597 11.28 49.28 -80.37
N ALA A 598 12.58 49.59 -80.43
CA ALA A 598 13.60 48.94 -79.60
C ALA A 598 13.42 49.26 -78.11
N GLN A 599 13.11 50.51 -77.76
CA GLN A 599 12.80 50.90 -76.38
C GLN A 599 11.51 50.24 -75.87
N ARG A 600 10.49 50.11 -76.74
CA ARG A 600 9.24 49.39 -76.42
C ARG A 600 9.46 47.89 -76.20
N LEU A 601 10.35 47.27 -76.98
CA LEU A 601 10.74 45.88 -76.80
C LEU A 601 11.48 45.68 -75.47
N GLN A 602 12.44 46.55 -75.13
CA GLN A 602 13.14 46.49 -73.84
C GLN A 602 12.19 46.67 -72.65
N SER A 603 11.18 47.54 -72.74
CA SER A 603 10.18 47.67 -71.67
C SER A 603 9.33 46.40 -71.52
N LEU A 604 8.96 45.76 -72.64
CA LEU A 604 8.20 44.51 -72.61
C LEU A 604 9.03 43.33 -72.10
N GLU A 605 10.33 43.28 -72.41
CA GLU A 605 11.25 42.28 -71.86
C GLU A 605 11.41 42.45 -70.34
N HIS A 606 11.54 43.69 -69.86
CA HIS A 606 11.58 43.99 -68.42
C HIS A 606 10.27 43.59 -67.70
N ASP A 607 9.12 43.83 -68.34
CA ASP A 607 7.80 43.42 -67.82
C ASP A 607 7.62 41.90 -67.81
N ILE A 608 8.22 41.17 -68.74
CA ILE A 608 8.20 39.70 -68.76
C ILE A 608 9.10 39.13 -67.67
N ASP A 609 10.30 39.68 -67.49
CA ASP A 609 11.23 39.20 -66.47
C ASP A 609 10.77 39.53 -65.05
N SER A 610 10.12 40.67 -64.83
CA SER A 610 9.44 40.95 -63.55
C SER A 610 8.31 39.97 -63.29
N LYS A 611 7.46 39.65 -64.28
CA LYS A 611 6.40 38.63 -64.14
C LYS A 611 6.95 37.22 -63.85
N LYS A 612 8.09 36.83 -64.44
CA LYS A 612 8.75 35.56 -64.12
C LYS A 612 9.21 35.52 -62.67
N ARG A 613 9.80 36.60 -62.14
CA ARG A 613 10.20 36.68 -60.72
C ARG A 613 8.99 36.56 -59.79
N PHE A 614 7.88 37.24 -60.10
CA PHE A 614 6.63 37.07 -59.34
C PHE A 614 6.04 35.66 -59.45
N GLN A 615 6.18 34.99 -60.60
CA GLN A 615 5.75 33.61 -60.78
C GLN A 615 6.62 32.63 -59.99
N ASP A 616 7.93 32.85 -59.93
CA ASP A 616 8.87 32.04 -59.14
C ASP A 616 8.62 32.21 -57.64
N ASP A 617 8.38 33.44 -57.17
CA ASP A 617 8.02 33.72 -55.78
C ASP A 617 6.67 33.08 -55.41
N ARG A 618 5.68 33.14 -56.31
CA ARG A 618 4.39 32.46 -56.12
C ARG A 618 4.55 30.94 -56.10
N SER A 619 5.41 30.37 -56.94
CA SER A 619 5.70 28.93 -56.97
C SER A 619 6.39 28.46 -55.70
N ARG A 620 7.32 29.27 -55.15
CA ARG A 620 7.94 29.01 -53.85
C ARG A 620 6.90 29.07 -52.73
N GLN A 621 6.01 30.05 -52.74
CA GLN A 621 4.96 30.20 -51.74
C GLN A 621 3.94 29.05 -51.78
N VAL A 622 3.57 28.58 -52.98
CA VAL A 622 2.74 27.39 -53.17
C VAL A 622 3.42 26.15 -52.59
N LYS A 623 4.72 25.94 -52.87
CA LYS A 623 5.47 24.79 -52.33
C LYS A 623 5.56 24.81 -50.79
N VAL A 624 5.75 25.98 -50.19
CA VAL A 624 5.74 26.14 -48.72
C VAL A 624 4.37 25.81 -48.14
N LEU A 625 3.27 26.20 -48.81
CA LEU A 625 1.92 25.86 -48.40
C LEU A 625 1.64 24.35 -48.57
N GLU A 626 2.10 23.72 -49.65
CA GLU A 626 2.01 22.27 -49.85
C GLU A 626 2.78 21.49 -48.77
N ASP A 627 3.99 21.93 -48.42
CA ASP A 627 4.79 21.32 -47.34
C ASP A 627 4.16 21.57 -45.96
N LYS A 628 3.41 22.66 -45.78
CA LYS A 628 2.63 22.90 -44.57
C LYS A 628 1.40 21.99 -44.51
N VAL A 629 0.70 21.77 -45.62
CA VAL A 629 -0.44 20.84 -45.70
C VAL A 629 0.02 19.42 -45.38
N LYS A 630 1.12 18.95 -45.97
CA LYS A 630 1.66 17.60 -45.66
C LYS A 630 2.02 17.43 -44.19
N ARG A 631 2.57 18.46 -43.54
CA ARG A 631 2.85 18.43 -42.11
C ARG A 631 1.57 18.31 -41.28
N LEU A 632 0.55 19.12 -41.62
CA LEU A 632 -0.76 19.04 -40.97
C LEU A 632 -1.46 17.69 -41.21
N GLU A 633 -1.26 17.05 -42.37
CA GLU A 633 -1.77 15.70 -42.65
C GLU A 633 -1.11 14.65 -41.75
N VAL A 634 0.20 14.72 -41.54
CA VAL A 634 0.93 13.81 -40.64
C VAL A 634 0.49 14.03 -39.19
N GLU A 635 0.40 15.29 -38.73
CA GLU A 635 -0.09 15.61 -37.39
C GLU A 635 -1.53 15.10 -37.18
N LEU A 636 -2.40 15.22 -38.18
CA LEU A 636 -3.76 14.70 -38.13
C LEU A 636 -3.79 13.17 -38.02
N ASP A 637 -2.91 12.46 -38.71
CA ASP A 637 -2.84 10.99 -38.64
C ASP A 637 -2.23 10.52 -37.32
N GLU A 638 -1.28 11.25 -36.75
CA GLU A 638 -0.76 11.01 -35.39
C GLU A 638 -1.85 11.21 -34.32
N GLU A 639 -2.67 12.26 -34.46
CA GLU A 639 -3.82 12.49 -33.57
C GLU A 639 -4.88 11.39 -33.71
N LYS A 640 -5.18 10.90 -34.92
CA LYS A 640 -6.08 9.75 -35.11
C LYS A 640 -5.55 8.50 -34.41
N ASN A 641 -4.26 8.21 -34.54
CA ASN A 641 -3.64 7.07 -33.86
C ASN A 641 -3.70 7.21 -32.34
N SER A 642 -3.49 8.42 -31.81
CA SER A 642 -3.63 8.73 -30.39
C SER A 642 -5.07 8.47 -29.90
N VAL A 643 -6.06 8.93 -30.67
CA VAL A 643 -7.49 8.71 -30.37
C VAL A 643 -7.85 7.21 -30.43
N GLU A 644 -7.34 6.45 -31.39
CA GLU A 644 -7.55 5.00 -31.47
C GLU A 644 -6.98 4.27 -30.24
N LEU A 645 -5.76 4.60 -29.82
CA LEU A 645 -5.13 4.03 -28.63
C LEU A 645 -5.90 4.39 -27.35
N LEU A 646 -6.39 5.62 -27.23
CA LEU A 646 -7.25 6.03 -26.13
C LEU A 646 -8.58 5.27 -26.14
N SER A 647 -9.18 5.06 -27.31
CA SER A 647 -10.40 4.28 -27.48
C SER A 647 -10.20 2.83 -27.02
N ASP A 648 -9.11 2.18 -27.42
CA ASP A 648 -8.75 0.83 -26.97
C ASP A 648 -8.59 0.73 -25.46
N ARG A 649 -7.94 1.74 -24.84
CA ARG A 649 -7.78 1.80 -23.39
C ARG A 649 -9.12 1.95 -22.68
N VAL A 650 -10.01 2.79 -23.20
CA VAL A 650 -11.37 2.98 -22.68
C VAL A 650 -12.18 1.69 -22.81
N ASN A 651 -12.09 1.00 -23.95
CA ASN A 651 -12.78 -0.27 -24.18
C ASN A 651 -12.30 -1.35 -23.20
N ARG A 652 -10.98 -1.50 -23.00
CA ARG A 652 -10.44 -2.45 -22.00
C ARG A 652 -10.90 -2.14 -20.57
N SER A 653 -10.93 -0.87 -20.19
CA SER A 653 -11.45 -0.45 -18.89
C SER A 653 -12.94 -0.78 -18.74
N ARG A 654 -13.72 -0.62 -19.82
CA ARG A 654 -15.13 -1.01 -19.84
C ARG A 654 -15.32 -2.51 -19.65
N ASP A 655 -14.55 -3.33 -20.36
CA ASP A 655 -14.61 -4.78 -20.25
C ASP A 655 -14.22 -5.26 -18.85
N GLN A 656 -13.20 -4.64 -18.25
CA GLN A 656 -12.81 -4.89 -16.85
C GLN A 656 -13.95 -4.53 -15.87
N MET A 657 -14.64 -3.40 -16.08
CA MET A 657 -15.81 -3.04 -15.27
C MET A 657 -16.98 -4.02 -15.46
N GLU A 658 -17.22 -4.50 -16.67
CA GLU A 658 -18.25 -5.51 -16.95
C GLU A 658 -17.92 -6.85 -16.30
N GLN A 659 -16.65 -7.27 -16.31
CA GLN A 659 -16.17 -8.45 -15.60
C GLN A 659 -16.38 -8.33 -14.08
N LEU A 660 -15.95 -7.23 -13.46
CA LEU A 660 -16.14 -7.01 -12.02
C LEU A 660 -17.63 -6.95 -11.63
N ARG A 661 -18.50 -6.42 -12.52
CA ARG A 661 -19.95 -6.45 -12.32
C ARG A 661 -20.50 -7.88 -12.37
N ALA A 662 -20.00 -8.73 -13.25
CA ALA A 662 -20.38 -10.13 -13.34
C ALA A 662 -19.95 -10.91 -12.08
N GLU A 663 -18.70 -10.73 -11.65
CA GLU A 663 -18.17 -11.34 -10.42
C GLU A 663 -18.97 -10.89 -9.17
N LEU A 664 -19.32 -9.60 -9.07
CA LEU A 664 -20.17 -9.10 -8.00
C LEU A 664 -21.57 -9.74 -8.00
N MET A 665 -22.17 -9.96 -9.17
CA MET A 665 -23.46 -10.64 -9.27
C MET A 665 -23.35 -12.11 -8.88
N GLN A 666 -22.27 -12.79 -9.27
CA GLN A 666 -21.99 -14.17 -8.87
C GLN A 666 -21.81 -14.29 -7.34
N GLU A 667 -21.11 -13.35 -6.72
CA GLU A 667 -20.92 -13.33 -5.27
C GLU A 667 -22.23 -13.10 -4.53
N ARG A 668 -23.12 -12.24 -5.06
CA ARG A 668 -24.47 -12.05 -4.52
C ARG A 668 -25.31 -13.32 -4.58
N THR A 669 -25.22 -14.08 -5.67
CA THR A 669 -25.92 -15.37 -5.78
C THR A 669 -25.34 -16.41 -4.81
N SER A 670 -24.01 -16.52 -4.72
CA SER A 670 -23.33 -17.40 -3.76
C SER A 670 -23.74 -17.10 -2.31
N ARG A 671 -23.77 -15.81 -1.94
CA ARG A 671 -24.24 -15.39 -0.62
C ARG A 671 -25.69 -15.77 -0.35
N GLN A 672 -26.56 -15.68 -1.36
CA GLN A 672 -27.96 -16.05 -1.22
C GLN A 672 -28.11 -17.56 -0.98
N ASP A 673 -27.35 -18.39 -1.70
CA ASP A 673 -27.35 -19.84 -1.53
C ASP A 673 -26.87 -20.22 -0.11
N LEU A 674 -25.80 -19.59 0.37
CA LEU A 674 -25.30 -19.80 1.74
C LEU A 674 -26.30 -19.37 2.82
N GLU A 675 -27.07 -18.30 2.61
CA GLU A 675 -28.13 -17.90 3.54
C GLU A 675 -29.28 -18.92 3.54
N CYS A 676 -29.63 -19.49 2.38
CA CYS A 676 -30.59 -20.59 2.30
C CYS A 676 -30.11 -21.84 3.05
N ASP A 677 -28.84 -22.22 2.88
CA ASP A 677 -28.22 -23.35 3.61
C ASP A 677 -28.19 -23.09 5.12
N LYS A 678 -27.83 -21.88 5.54
CA LYS A 678 -27.86 -21.47 6.94
C LYS A 678 -29.25 -21.62 7.54
N ILE A 679 -30.29 -21.12 6.88
CA ILE A 679 -31.68 -21.27 7.35
C ILE A 679 -32.07 -22.75 7.47
N SER A 680 -31.65 -23.58 6.52
CA SER A 680 -31.87 -25.03 6.55
C SER A 680 -31.19 -25.69 7.76
N LEU A 681 -29.91 -25.38 8.00
CA LEU A 681 -29.14 -25.89 9.14
C LEU A 681 -29.68 -25.40 10.49
N GLU A 682 -30.12 -24.15 10.58
CA GLU A 682 -30.77 -23.61 11.78
C GLU A 682 -32.07 -24.38 12.09
N ARG A 683 -32.85 -24.70 11.06
CA ARG A 683 -34.07 -25.53 11.21
C ARG A 683 -33.73 -26.95 11.67
N GLN A 684 -32.73 -27.60 11.09
CA GLN A 684 -32.26 -28.93 11.51
C GLN A 684 -31.76 -28.92 12.96
N ASN A 685 -30.97 -27.91 13.34
CA ASN A 685 -30.50 -27.74 14.71
C ASN A 685 -31.67 -27.56 15.69
N LYS A 686 -32.69 -26.79 15.32
CA LYS A 686 -33.90 -26.62 16.14
C LYS A 686 -34.63 -27.95 16.33
N GLU A 687 -34.73 -28.77 15.28
CA GLU A 687 -35.34 -30.10 15.35
C GLU A 687 -34.52 -31.06 16.22
N LEU A 688 -33.20 -31.09 16.08
CA LEU A 688 -32.30 -31.89 16.93
C LEU A 688 -32.37 -31.45 18.39
N LYS A 689 -32.40 -30.14 18.67
CA LYS A 689 -32.59 -29.62 20.04
C LYS A 689 -33.93 -30.04 20.63
N ASN A 690 -35.02 -29.98 19.86
CA ASN A 690 -36.33 -30.45 20.32
C ASN A 690 -36.32 -31.95 20.59
N ARG A 691 -35.62 -32.74 19.76
CA ARG A 691 -35.48 -34.19 19.94
C ARG A 691 -34.63 -34.54 21.15
N LEU A 692 -33.54 -33.80 21.38
CA LEU A 692 -32.70 -33.90 22.58
C LEU A 692 -33.51 -33.57 23.83
N ALA A 693 -34.24 -32.45 23.84
CA ALA A 693 -35.12 -32.07 24.95
C ALA A 693 -36.23 -33.12 25.20
N GLY A 694 -36.74 -33.77 24.14
CA GLY A 694 -37.66 -34.90 24.27
C GLY A 694 -37.03 -36.13 24.93
N LEU A 695 -35.78 -36.45 24.61
CA LEU A 695 -35.03 -37.57 25.21
C LEU A 695 -34.58 -37.27 26.64
N GLU A 696 -34.13 -36.04 26.92
CA GLU A 696 -33.79 -35.56 28.27
C GLU A 696 -35.03 -35.49 29.15
N GLY A 697 -36.20 -35.11 28.61
CA GLY A 697 -37.47 -35.17 29.31
C GLY A 697 -37.94 -36.60 29.64
N GLN A 698 -37.48 -37.60 28.89
CA GLN A 698 -37.70 -39.03 29.17
C GLN A 698 -36.69 -39.60 30.19
N GLN A 699 -35.56 -38.94 30.45
CA GLN A 699 -34.65 -39.26 31.56
C GLN A 699 -35.13 -38.68 32.90
N LYS A 700 -36.28 -39.16 33.39
CA LYS A 700 -36.50 -39.27 34.83
C LYS A 700 -36.10 -40.68 35.25
N PRO A 701 -35.47 -40.92 36.41
CA PRO A 701 -35.35 -42.27 36.94
C PRO A 701 -36.77 -42.80 37.07
N SER A 702 -37.14 -43.70 36.15
CA SER A 702 -38.43 -44.38 36.16
C SER A 702 -38.61 -44.97 37.55
N ALA A 703 -39.80 -44.81 38.15
CA ALA A 703 -40.13 -45.39 39.45
C ALA A 703 -39.75 -46.88 39.54
N ASN A 704 -39.70 -47.56 38.39
CA ASN A 704 -39.25 -48.95 38.26
C ASN A 704 -37.77 -49.14 38.65
N VAL A 705 -36.88 -48.18 38.40
CA VAL A 705 -35.45 -48.28 38.76
C VAL A 705 -35.29 -48.24 40.27
N SER A 706 -35.90 -47.26 40.95
CA SER A 706 -35.87 -47.21 42.42
C SER A 706 -36.59 -48.40 43.07
N GLN A 707 -37.63 -48.95 42.43
CA GLN A 707 -38.32 -50.15 42.91
C GLN A 707 -37.48 -51.43 42.72
N LEU A 708 -36.68 -51.50 41.65
CA LEU A 708 -35.73 -52.58 41.42
C LEU A 708 -34.52 -52.47 42.34
N GLU A 709 -34.02 -51.27 42.61
CA GLU A 709 -32.95 -51.03 43.59
C GLU A 709 -33.38 -51.44 45.01
N ALA A 710 -34.61 -51.08 45.42
CA ALA A 710 -35.16 -51.50 46.71
C ALA A 710 -35.32 -53.03 46.81
N ARG A 711 -35.77 -53.69 45.73
CA ARG A 711 -35.85 -55.17 45.67
C ARG A 711 -34.47 -55.82 45.69
N LEU A 712 -33.48 -55.24 45.01
CA LEU A 712 -32.11 -55.74 45.02
C LEU A 712 -31.53 -55.68 46.44
N GLN A 713 -31.78 -54.58 47.15
CA GLN A 713 -31.33 -54.40 48.53
C GLN A 713 -32.02 -55.39 49.49
N GLU A 714 -33.35 -55.61 49.36
CA GLU A 714 -34.07 -56.60 50.16
C GLU A 714 -33.55 -58.04 49.93
N VAL A 715 -33.25 -58.40 48.67
CA VAL A 715 -32.69 -59.71 48.33
C VAL A 715 -31.26 -59.87 48.87
N GLN A 716 -30.46 -58.80 48.83
CA GLN A 716 -29.11 -58.80 49.41
C GLN A 716 -29.14 -59.00 50.93
N GLU A 717 -30.08 -58.35 51.63
CA GLU A 717 -30.24 -58.50 53.09
C GLU A 717 -30.69 -59.91 53.48
N ARG A 718 -31.61 -60.52 52.72
CA ARG A 718 -32.02 -61.92 52.93
C ARG A 718 -30.87 -62.90 52.72
N LEU A 719 -30.06 -62.72 51.68
CA LEU A 719 -28.89 -63.57 51.42
C LEU A 719 -27.89 -63.51 52.58
N GLN A 720 -27.63 -62.31 53.12
CA GLN A 720 -26.74 -62.16 54.28
C GLN A 720 -27.29 -62.84 55.54
N LEU A 721 -28.60 -62.86 55.75
CA LEU A 721 -29.22 -63.59 56.85
C LEU A 721 -29.10 -65.10 56.67
N GLU A 722 -29.37 -65.62 55.47
CA GLU A 722 -29.19 -67.04 55.16
C GLU A 722 -27.73 -67.49 55.32
N ASP A 723 -26.76 -66.66 54.93
CA ASP A 723 -25.33 -66.97 55.14
C ASP A 723 -24.96 -67.03 56.63
N ARG A 724 -25.53 -66.14 57.45
CA ARG A 724 -25.34 -66.19 58.92
C ARG A 724 -25.96 -67.45 59.51
N GLU A 725 -27.19 -67.77 59.13
CA GLU A 725 -27.90 -68.98 59.59
C GLU A 725 -27.18 -70.26 59.15
N LYS A 726 -26.69 -70.33 57.91
CA LYS A 726 -25.86 -71.43 57.40
C LYS A 726 -24.59 -71.62 58.25
N SER A 727 -23.94 -70.53 58.63
CA SER A 727 -22.75 -70.58 59.50
C SER A 727 -23.10 -71.11 60.90
N THR A 728 -24.25 -70.72 61.45
CA THR A 728 -24.78 -71.25 62.73
C THR A 728 -25.10 -72.75 62.62
N LEU A 729 -25.78 -73.17 61.56
CA LEU A 729 -26.12 -74.57 61.30
C LEU A 729 -24.87 -75.43 61.14
N LEU A 730 -23.85 -74.99 60.40
CA LEU A 730 -22.57 -75.68 60.27
C LEU A 730 -21.86 -75.86 61.62
N SER A 731 -21.89 -74.84 62.48
CA SER A 731 -21.34 -74.93 63.84
C SER A 731 -22.11 -75.95 64.68
N SER A 732 -23.44 -75.97 64.59
CA SER A 732 -24.27 -76.96 65.28
C SER A 732 -24.04 -78.38 64.76
N ASN A 733 -23.88 -78.55 63.45
CA ASN A 733 -23.62 -79.84 62.83
C ASN A 733 -22.27 -80.39 63.26
N ARG A 734 -21.21 -79.56 63.28
CA ARG A 734 -19.89 -79.94 63.85
C ARG A 734 -19.94 -80.34 65.33
N LYS A 735 -20.90 -79.82 66.11
CA LYS A 735 -21.11 -80.23 67.52
C LYS A 735 -21.85 -81.56 67.59
N LEU A 736 -22.86 -81.76 66.74
CA LEU A 736 -23.59 -83.03 66.64
C LEU A 736 -22.70 -84.15 66.13
N GLU A 737 -21.86 -83.91 65.13
CA GLU A 737 -20.84 -84.85 64.64
C GLU A 737 -19.88 -85.28 65.74
N ARG A 738 -19.46 -84.34 66.61
CA ARG A 738 -18.63 -84.65 67.78
C ARG A 738 -19.36 -85.54 68.79
N LYS A 739 -20.62 -85.21 69.12
CA LYS A 739 -21.47 -86.05 69.98
C LYS A 739 -21.71 -87.44 69.38
N LEU A 740 -21.91 -87.53 68.07
CA LEU A 740 -22.08 -88.80 67.36
C LEU A 740 -20.83 -89.67 67.48
N LYS A 741 -19.63 -89.07 67.33
CA LYS A 741 -18.36 -89.79 67.54
C LYS A 741 -18.20 -90.25 68.99
N GLU A 742 -18.53 -89.39 69.97
CA GLU A 742 -18.50 -89.76 71.39
C GLU A 742 -19.47 -90.91 71.72
N LEU A 743 -20.72 -90.83 71.25
CA LEU A 743 -21.71 -91.90 71.41
C LEU A 743 -21.28 -93.17 70.69
N ASN A 744 -20.67 -93.07 69.50
CA ASN A 744 -20.19 -94.23 68.78
C ASN A 744 -19.04 -94.91 69.53
N ILE A 745 -18.12 -94.15 70.12
CA ILE A 745 -17.07 -94.69 71.01
C ILE A 745 -17.70 -95.36 72.23
N GLN A 746 -18.69 -94.73 72.89
CA GLN A 746 -19.41 -95.35 74.02
C GLN A 746 -20.11 -96.66 73.62
N LEU A 747 -20.68 -96.71 72.41
CA LEU A 747 -21.35 -97.91 71.90
C LEU A 747 -20.33 -99.01 71.55
N GLU A 748 -19.16 -98.64 71.04
CA GLU A 748 -18.02 -99.56 70.87
C GLU A 748 -17.52 -100.09 72.23
N ASP A 749 -17.42 -99.22 73.25
CA ASP A 749 -17.02 -99.60 74.61
C ASP A 749 -18.06 -100.54 75.25
N GLU A 750 -19.36 -100.26 75.13
CA GLU A 750 -20.43 -101.17 75.58
C GLU A 750 -20.40 -102.50 74.82
N ARG A 751 -20.11 -102.48 73.51
CA ARG A 751 -19.95 -103.71 72.72
C ARG A 751 -18.77 -104.53 73.21
N LEU A 752 -17.63 -103.90 73.49
CA LEU A 752 -16.46 -104.58 74.08
C LEU A 752 -16.81 -105.15 75.45
N GLN A 753 -17.51 -104.39 76.30
CA GLN A 753 -17.95 -104.86 77.62
C GLN A 753 -18.92 -106.05 77.54
N VAL A 754 -19.87 -106.03 76.60
CA VAL A 754 -20.77 -107.17 76.34
C VAL A 754 -19.99 -108.36 75.80
N ASN A 755 -18.99 -108.14 74.96
CA ASN A 755 -18.14 -109.22 74.44
C ASN A 755 -17.28 -109.82 75.57
N ASP A 756 -16.74 -109.01 76.47
CA ASP A 756 -16.03 -109.46 77.68
C ASP A 756 -16.96 -110.24 78.63
N GLN A 757 -18.20 -109.77 78.83
CA GLN A 757 -19.22 -110.51 79.59
C GLN A 757 -19.58 -111.83 78.93
N LYS A 758 -19.69 -111.86 77.59
CA LYS A 758 -19.91 -113.09 76.82
C LYS A 758 -18.74 -114.05 76.93
N ASP A 759 -17.50 -113.56 76.95
CA ASP A 759 -16.31 -114.39 77.14
C ASP A 759 -16.21 -114.90 78.59
N GLN A 760 -16.65 -114.13 79.59
CA GLN A 760 -16.81 -114.60 80.97
C GLN A 760 -17.90 -115.69 81.09
N VAL A 761 -19.04 -115.53 80.41
CA VAL A 761 -20.08 -116.58 80.33
C VAL A 761 -19.58 -117.79 79.53
N GLY A 762 -18.78 -117.58 78.48
CA GLY A 762 -18.10 -118.64 77.74
C GLY A 762 -17.13 -119.42 78.63
N GLN A 763 -16.42 -118.75 79.53
CA GLN A 763 -15.60 -119.41 80.55
C GLN A 763 -16.44 -120.14 81.59
N VAL A 764 -17.62 -119.65 81.97
CA VAL A 764 -18.56 -120.37 82.87
C VAL A 764 -19.18 -121.59 82.19
N LEU A 765 -19.48 -121.55 80.89
CA LEU A 765 -19.99 -122.69 80.12
C LEU A 765 -18.92 -123.75 79.82
N VAL A 766 -17.65 -123.35 79.69
CA VAL A 766 -16.51 -124.30 79.61
C VAL A 766 -16.21 -124.99 80.95
N TYR A 767 -16.67 -124.42 82.08
CA TYR A 767 -16.64 -125.09 83.40
C TYR A 767 -17.83 -126.04 83.65
N GLU A 768 -18.87 -126.05 82.81
CA GLU A 768 -20.00 -127.00 82.87
C GLU A 768 -19.88 -128.21 81.90
N GLU A 769 -18.93 -128.20 80.96
CA GLU A 769 -18.74 -129.30 79.99
C GLU A 769 -17.69 -130.35 80.40
N HIS A 770 -17.24 -130.38 81.66
CA HIS A 770 -16.40 -131.45 82.21
C HIS A 770 -17.02 -132.09 83.47
N LEU A 771 -18.17 -132.75 83.31
CA LEU A 771 -18.52 -133.90 84.16
C LEU A 771 -19.18 -135.03 83.34
N PRO A 772 -18.81 -136.30 83.59
CA PRO A 772 -18.96 -137.38 82.61
C PRO A 772 -20.28 -138.13 82.76
N GLN A 773 -20.75 -138.62 81.60
CA GLN A 773 -21.41 -139.91 81.40
C GLN A 773 -22.00 -140.60 82.65
N CYS A 774 -23.32 -140.51 82.81
CA CYS A 774 -24.13 -141.64 83.28
C CYS A 774 -25.48 -141.66 82.55
N SER A 775 -25.42 -141.98 81.27
CA SER A 775 -26.41 -142.89 80.70
C SER A 775 -26.20 -144.25 81.36
N ARG A 776 -27.17 -144.68 82.16
CA ARG A 776 -27.94 -145.89 81.86
C ARG A 776 -29.16 -146.04 82.78
N VAL A 777 -30.33 -146.13 82.12
CA VAL A 777 -31.52 -146.90 82.56
C VAL A 777 -32.38 -146.01 83.50
N ILE A 778 -33.62 -145.59 83.22
CA ILE A 778 -34.78 -146.31 82.67
C ILE A 778 -35.78 -145.29 82.07
N SER A 779 -36.13 -145.50 80.81
CA SER A 779 -37.50 -145.29 80.33
C SER A 779 -38.23 -146.62 80.51
N SER A 780 -39.15 -146.66 81.47
CA SER A 780 -40.35 -147.48 81.51
C SER A 780 -41.13 -147.12 82.78
N CYS A 781 -42.43 -146.91 82.61
CA CYS A 781 -43.46 -146.69 83.63
C CYS A 781 -43.74 -145.23 84.06
N TYR A 782 -44.70 -144.66 83.31
CA TYR A 782 -46.03 -144.29 83.80
C TYR A 782 -46.28 -142.92 84.46
N LEU A 783 -47.26 -142.22 83.84
CA LEU A 783 -48.39 -141.48 84.46
C LEU A 783 -47.99 -140.19 85.21
N LEU A 784 -48.76 -139.11 85.21
CA LEU A 784 -50.07 -138.74 84.69
C LEU A 784 -50.26 -137.27 85.10
N SER A 785 -51.19 -136.62 84.41
CA SER A 785 -52.04 -135.53 84.94
C SER A 785 -51.37 -134.18 85.16
N SER A 786 -52.01 -133.04 84.98
CA SER A 786 -53.23 -132.58 84.31
C SER A 786 -53.36 -131.12 84.81
N THR A 787 -54.07 -130.30 84.02
CA THR A 787 -54.57 -128.94 84.33
C THR A 787 -53.55 -127.80 84.40
#